data_AF-A0A1G2ZSA2-F1
#
_entry.id   AF-A0A1G2ZSA2-F1
#
_cell.length_a   1.000
_cell.length_b   1.000
_cell.length_c   1.000
_cell.angle_alpha   90.00
_cell.angle_beta   90.00
_cell.angle_gamma   90.00
#
_symmetry.space_group_name_H-M   'P 1'
#
loop_
_entity.id
_entity.type
_entity.pdbx_description
1 polymer ?
#
loop_
_entity_poly.entity_id
_entity_poly.type
_entity_poly.pdbx_seq_one_letter_code
_entity_poly.pdbx_strand_id
1 'polypeptide(L)'
;ISPQLRRLPGVTEINSFGGFVKQYHVIPDPALLIKYGISLREILDALQANNSNAGGSFIERDWEQINVVSKGLVQSIPDIENIVLKAEGGTPVYLKDVAQIQIGHQTRNGIVTKDGKGEAVIGMVIMLKGSNSKHVVDRVRAEIPQIQKSLPPGVKISPFYDRTSLIQACIRTVSTALGQGVLFIILVLFIVLWDIRAAIAVAISLPTTAAIAFLMMGWQGITGNLMSLGGLVIAIGMIVDGSIVVIENIARHMREKADSDASRIPIAFEALREVAKPVIFAILIIVVVFIPLFTLESMEGKMFKPLALTICFALIGSLVATLTIVPVLGSMMVKRVTIKDRENFLVRLIHRFYMPVLTTAVRARWITVVIAAALMVGAFSVLPRIGTEFLPPLNEGAIAINVVRLPTASIKGSALQATEIEKRLLAKFPEIETVVTKTGRAEIAEDPMGPEQNDFFVMLKPNYESQFGRSSEEIVQEINRELAAFPGIRPAFSQPIALRVNELISGIKSDVAVKIFGDDMEVLRATAEKMAPILSEIEGAGDVKIEQISGFSQIEIQMNRHALARHKINIEDINLLIRTAVGGGIATTVYEGQKRFDVQVRFPLEKRSDIDVIEQMLVQSPSGYNVPLGELVTIEEVKVPAQISREDSTRRLIVECNVRGRDMGSFVAEAKQRLASIENSMPEGYRFTWGGQFENQQRAMARLKMVVPAAILLVFLMLFSSLNSFKSALLILVNLPFALVGGILAIYFLNIHLSVAASVGFIALLGVAVENGLVLVSFFDQLRAQGKKVYDAVIEACRLRVRPLVMTTLTTLAGLVPMLYATGSGSEIQKPLVAVIFGGLISALCLTLVILPVLYIIFNRDKIVTED
;
A
#
# COMPACT_ATOMS: atom_id res chain seq x y z
N ILE A 1 27.21 14.76 -1.64
CA ILE A 1 26.10 13.92 -1.10
C ILE A 1 25.67 12.86 -2.12
N SER A 2 25.01 13.23 -3.23
CA SER A 2 24.45 12.25 -4.19
C SER A 2 25.42 11.15 -4.68
N PRO A 3 26.65 11.44 -5.15
CA PRO A 3 27.58 10.39 -5.61
C PRO A 3 27.95 9.37 -4.52
N GLN A 4 28.05 9.81 -3.26
CA GLN A 4 28.41 8.95 -2.13
C GLN A 4 27.25 8.06 -1.68
N LEU A 5 26.00 8.49 -1.87
CA LEU A 5 24.81 7.69 -1.55
C LEU A 5 24.42 6.75 -2.70
N ARG A 6 24.60 7.17 -3.96
CA ARG A 6 24.26 6.36 -5.15
C ARG A 6 25.09 5.07 -5.25
N ARG A 7 26.31 5.04 -4.69
CA ARG A 7 27.14 3.82 -4.65
C ARG A 7 26.63 2.74 -3.69
N LEU A 8 25.68 3.07 -2.80
CA LEU A 8 25.21 2.13 -1.80
C LEU A 8 24.33 1.04 -2.45
N PRO A 9 24.54 -0.25 -2.13
CA PRO A 9 23.73 -1.33 -2.67
C PRO A 9 22.24 -1.12 -2.40
N GLY A 10 21.41 -1.32 -3.43
CA GLY A 10 19.95 -1.19 -3.36
C GLY A 10 19.43 0.25 -3.45
N VAL A 11 20.30 1.25 -3.69
CA VAL A 11 19.92 2.60 -4.10
C VAL A 11 19.96 2.69 -5.62
N THR A 12 18.87 3.12 -6.25
CA THR A 12 18.83 3.40 -7.70
C THR A 12 19.28 4.83 -7.96
N GLU A 13 18.63 5.78 -7.28
CA GLU A 13 18.79 7.20 -7.55
C GLU A 13 18.73 8.04 -6.27
N ILE A 14 19.29 9.23 -6.37
CA ILE A 14 19.24 10.27 -5.33
C ILE A 14 18.68 11.51 -6.00
N ASN A 15 17.40 11.80 -5.77
CA ASN A 15 16.68 12.86 -6.46
C ASN A 15 16.82 14.15 -5.67
N SER A 16 17.48 15.14 -6.28
CA SER A 16 17.62 16.48 -5.72
C SER A 16 16.36 17.28 -6.00
N PHE A 17 15.84 17.96 -4.99
CA PHE A 17 14.67 18.82 -5.12
C PHE A 17 14.94 20.14 -4.38
N GLY A 18 14.74 21.25 -5.09
CA GLY A 18 14.93 22.61 -4.58
C GLY A 18 16.36 23.09 -4.77
N GLY A 19 16.63 24.31 -4.28
CA GLY A 19 17.91 24.98 -4.47
C GLY A 19 18.09 25.61 -5.85
N PHE A 20 19.34 25.95 -6.18
CA PHE A 20 19.71 26.61 -7.42
C PHE A 20 20.79 25.79 -8.13
N VAL A 21 20.49 25.30 -9.33
CA VAL A 21 21.49 24.68 -10.22
C VAL A 21 22.27 25.80 -10.88
N LYS A 22 23.57 25.90 -10.57
CA LYS A 22 24.47 26.89 -11.15
C LYS A 22 24.47 26.79 -12.69
N GLN A 23 24.41 27.95 -13.35
CA GLN A 23 24.61 28.08 -14.80
C GLN A 23 25.50 29.28 -15.09
N TYR A 24 26.19 29.27 -16.22
CA TYR A 24 26.88 30.43 -16.76
C TYR A 24 25.92 31.14 -17.70
N HIS A 25 25.57 32.38 -17.40
CA HIS A 25 24.66 33.17 -18.22
C HIS A 25 25.48 34.15 -19.05
N VAL A 26 25.39 34.00 -20.38
CA VAL A 26 25.81 34.98 -21.36
C VAL A 26 24.58 35.81 -21.69
N ILE A 27 24.65 37.10 -21.42
CA ILE A 27 23.52 38.04 -21.54
C ILE A 27 23.88 39.07 -22.62
N PRO A 28 23.54 38.80 -23.90
CA PRO A 28 23.86 39.72 -24.99
C PRO A 28 23.02 40.99 -24.92
N ASP A 29 23.63 42.13 -25.22
CA ASP A 29 22.92 43.39 -25.43
C ASP A 29 22.45 43.48 -26.90
N PRO A 30 21.14 43.45 -27.17
CA PRO A 30 20.62 43.51 -28.54
C PRO A 30 21.11 44.74 -29.34
N ALA A 31 21.33 45.89 -28.68
CA ALA A 31 21.81 47.08 -29.36
C ALA A 31 23.27 46.95 -29.83
N LEU A 32 24.11 46.29 -29.02
CA LEU A 32 25.49 46.00 -29.39
C LEU A 32 25.56 44.94 -30.49
N LEU A 33 24.71 43.91 -30.44
CA LEU A 33 24.61 42.92 -31.51
C LEU A 33 24.32 43.57 -32.87
N ILE A 34 23.39 44.52 -32.92
CA ILE A 34 23.09 45.28 -34.14
C ILE A 34 24.29 46.13 -34.56
N LYS A 35 24.91 46.86 -33.62
CA LYS A 35 26.06 47.74 -33.88
C LYS A 35 27.24 46.98 -34.49
N TYR A 36 27.55 45.79 -33.98
CA TYR A 36 28.66 44.96 -34.47
C TYR A 36 28.25 44.01 -35.61
N GLY A 37 26.97 43.94 -35.95
CA GLY A 37 26.42 43.06 -36.98
C GLY A 37 26.55 41.58 -36.63
N ILE A 38 26.41 41.24 -35.35
CA ILE A 38 26.56 39.88 -34.82
C ILE A 38 25.18 39.28 -34.51
N SER A 39 24.94 38.06 -34.98
CA SER A 39 23.71 37.32 -34.73
C SER A 39 23.79 36.47 -33.45
N LEU A 40 22.63 36.12 -32.88
CA LEU A 40 22.58 35.14 -31.79
C LEU A 40 23.11 33.75 -32.20
N ARG A 41 22.96 33.38 -33.47
CA ARG A 41 23.49 32.12 -34.01
C ARG A 41 25.01 32.11 -33.93
N GLU A 42 25.65 33.20 -34.36
CA GLU A 42 27.11 33.33 -34.30
C GLU A 42 27.64 33.25 -32.87
N ILE A 43 26.93 33.79 -31.88
CA ILE A 43 27.30 33.65 -30.46
C ILE A 43 27.26 32.18 -30.02
N LEU A 44 26.17 31.46 -30.35
CA LEU A 44 26.04 30.04 -30.01
C LEU A 44 27.14 29.22 -30.67
N ASP A 45 27.37 29.42 -31.96
CA ASP A 45 28.38 28.70 -32.74
C ASP A 45 29.79 28.98 -32.22
N ALA A 46 30.09 30.24 -31.88
CA ALA A 46 31.38 30.63 -31.30
C ALA A 46 31.61 29.99 -29.93
N LEU A 47 30.61 30.00 -29.05
CA LEU A 47 30.68 29.35 -27.74
C LEU A 47 30.89 27.84 -27.85
N GLN A 48 30.22 27.20 -28.82
CA GLN A 48 30.35 25.76 -29.05
C GLN A 48 31.72 25.40 -29.66
N ALA A 49 32.19 26.17 -30.64
CA ALA A 49 33.47 25.93 -31.32
C ALA A 49 34.69 26.14 -30.40
N ASN A 50 34.60 27.05 -29.43
CA ASN A 50 35.71 27.42 -28.53
C ASN A 50 35.69 26.69 -27.18
N ASN A 51 35.00 25.55 -27.07
CA ASN A 51 34.98 24.77 -25.84
C ASN A 51 35.14 23.26 -26.13
N SER A 52 36.35 22.87 -26.56
CA SER A 52 36.69 21.47 -26.82
C SER A 52 38.19 21.18 -26.64
N ASN A 53 38.53 19.92 -26.35
CA ASN A 53 39.91 19.43 -26.39
C ASN A 53 40.09 18.54 -27.62
N ALA A 54 41.31 18.47 -28.15
CA ALA A 54 41.66 17.57 -29.25
C ALA A 54 42.87 16.70 -28.90
N GLY A 55 42.82 15.41 -29.26
CA GLY A 55 43.95 14.49 -29.15
C GLY A 55 44.73 14.43 -30.45
N GLY A 56 46.03 14.75 -30.41
CA GLY A 56 46.94 14.76 -31.55
C GLY A 56 47.79 13.49 -31.67
N SER A 57 47.31 12.36 -31.13
CA SER A 57 48.09 11.12 -30.97
C SER A 57 49.33 11.35 -30.10
N PHE A 58 50.50 10.85 -30.51
CA PHE A 58 51.77 10.99 -29.81
C PHE A 58 52.91 11.25 -30.78
N ILE A 59 53.99 11.82 -30.26
CA ILE A 59 55.30 11.86 -30.92
C ILE A 59 56.22 10.86 -30.23
N GLU A 60 56.99 10.13 -31.01
CA GLU A 60 58.07 9.28 -30.51
C GLU A 60 59.36 10.10 -30.46
N ARG A 61 60.03 10.06 -29.31
CA ARG A 61 61.36 10.67 -29.14
C ARG A 61 62.25 9.67 -28.42
N ASP A 62 63.27 9.20 -29.13
CA ASP A 62 64.15 8.11 -28.71
C ASP A 62 63.37 6.81 -28.42
N TRP A 63 63.19 6.48 -27.13
CA TRP A 63 62.44 5.33 -26.65
C TRP A 63 61.18 5.74 -25.86
N GLU A 64 60.80 7.02 -25.90
CA GLU A 64 59.66 7.57 -25.17
C GLU A 64 58.52 7.98 -26.11
N GLN A 65 57.30 7.68 -25.68
CA GLN A 65 56.07 8.11 -26.33
C GLN A 65 55.50 9.33 -25.59
N ILE A 66 55.38 10.46 -26.28
CA ILE A 66 54.86 11.71 -25.70
C ILE A 66 53.51 12.03 -26.35
N ASN A 67 52.44 11.91 -25.59
CA ASN A 67 51.09 12.24 -26.07
C ASN A 67 50.94 13.73 -26.37
N VAL A 68 50.37 14.06 -27.53
CA VAL A 68 50.05 15.42 -27.95
C VAL A 68 48.58 15.68 -27.67
N VAL A 69 48.28 16.66 -26.81
CA VAL A 69 46.92 17.01 -26.42
C VAL A 69 46.73 18.52 -26.49
N SER A 70 45.70 18.98 -27.20
CA SER A 70 45.23 20.36 -27.19
C SER A 70 44.22 20.54 -26.05
N LYS A 71 44.42 21.60 -25.26
CA LYS A 71 43.53 22.00 -24.17
C LYS A 71 42.79 23.28 -24.56
N GLY A 72 41.53 23.17 -24.95
CA GLY A 72 40.66 24.28 -25.35
C GLY A 72 39.33 24.33 -24.59
N LEU A 73 39.20 23.60 -23.47
CA LEU A 73 38.03 23.72 -22.61
C LEU A 73 38.03 25.06 -21.86
N VAL A 74 36.87 25.69 -21.83
CA VAL A 74 36.58 26.87 -21.01
C VAL A 74 36.57 26.47 -19.53
N GLN A 75 37.29 27.19 -18.67
CA GLN A 75 37.39 26.88 -17.23
C GLN A 75 36.81 27.99 -16.34
N SER A 76 36.77 29.23 -16.84
CA SER A 76 36.45 30.41 -16.07
C SER A 76 35.61 31.41 -16.85
N ILE A 77 35.03 32.40 -16.17
CA ILE A 77 34.29 33.50 -16.80
C ILE A 77 35.18 34.29 -17.78
N PRO A 78 36.44 34.65 -17.42
CA PRO A 78 37.36 35.29 -18.37
C PRO A 78 37.58 34.52 -19.66
N ASP A 79 37.56 33.19 -19.62
CA ASP A 79 37.70 32.38 -20.84
C ASP A 79 36.48 32.58 -21.76
N ILE A 80 35.27 32.61 -21.20
CA ILE A 80 34.02 32.88 -21.93
C ILE A 80 34.03 34.30 -22.50
N GLU A 81 34.45 35.28 -21.69
CA GLU A 81 34.53 36.70 -22.05
C GLU A 81 35.44 36.96 -23.25
N ASN A 82 36.56 36.22 -23.35
CA ASN A 82 37.56 36.39 -24.40
C ASN A 82 37.33 35.49 -25.63
N ILE A 83 36.17 34.85 -25.75
CA ILE A 83 35.80 34.15 -26.99
C ILE A 83 35.62 35.18 -28.10
N VAL A 84 36.31 34.97 -29.22
CA VAL A 84 36.27 35.84 -30.39
C VAL A 84 35.02 35.52 -31.21
N LEU A 85 34.23 36.55 -31.50
CA LEU A 85 33.04 36.45 -32.35
C LEU A 85 33.34 36.83 -33.79
N LYS A 86 34.14 37.89 -33.98
CA LYS A 86 34.51 38.43 -35.29
C LYS A 86 35.90 39.05 -35.21
N ALA A 87 36.63 39.07 -36.32
CA ALA A 87 37.90 39.81 -36.41
C ALA A 87 38.01 40.49 -37.78
N GLU A 88 38.21 41.81 -37.79
CA GLU A 88 38.41 42.61 -39.01
C GLU A 88 39.72 43.41 -38.89
N GLY A 89 40.59 43.32 -39.91
CA GLY A 89 41.85 44.07 -39.93
C GLY A 89 42.82 43.76 -38.78
N GLY A 90 42.67 42.61 -38.12
CA GLY A 90 43.45 42.23 -36.93
C GLY A 90 42.87 42.71 -35.59
N THR A 91 41.73 43.43 -35.60
CA THR A 91 41.02 43.83 -34.39
C THR A 91 39.88 42.85 -34.09
N PRO A 92 39.97 42.05 -33.01
CA PRO A 92 38.90 41.13 -32.63
C PRO A 92 37.76 41.85 -31.89
N VAL A 93 36.55 41.34 -32.08
CA VAL A 93 35.38 41.62 -31.23
C VAL A 93 35.16 40.38 -30.37
N TYR A 94 35.27 40.56 -29.06
CA TYR A 94 35.10 39.52 -28.06
C TYR A 94 33.65 39.45 -27.58
N LEU A 95 33.30 38.33 -26.93
CA LEU A 95 31.98 38.18 -26.33
C LEU A 95 31.69 39.24 -25.25
N LYS A 96 32.69 39.62 -24.45
CA LYS A 96 32.57 40.70 -23.45
C LYS A 96 32.22 42.07 -24.05
N ASP A 97 32.49 42.27 -25.35
CA ASP A 97 32.21 43.54 -26.02
C ASP A 97 30.73 43.67 -26.41
N VAL A 98 29.96 42.57 -26.37
CA VAL A 98 28.55 42.51 -26.77
C VAL A 98 27.62 41.84 -25.75
N ALA A 99 28.16 41.20 -24.72
CA ALA A 99 27.40 40.47 -23.73
C ALA A 99 28.01 40.58 -22.33
N GLN A 100 27.16 40.59 -21.30
CA GLN A 100 27.57 40.41 -19.92
C GLN A 100 27.61 38.92 -19.57
N ILE A 101 28.70 38.46 -18.95
CA ILE A 101 28.85 37.07 -18.51
C ILE A 101 28.80 37.02 -16.99
N GLN A 102 27.87 36.25 -16.45
CA GLN A 102 27.69 36.13 -15.00
C GLN A 102 27.28 34.71 -14.59
N ILE A 103 27.45 34.43 -13.30
CA ILE A 103 26.91 33.20 -12.71
C ILE A 103 25.42 33.40 -12.44
N GLY A 104 24.60 32.59 -13.10
CA GLY A 104 23.16 32.52 -12.87
C GLY A 104 22.74 31.14 -12.39
N HIS A 105 21.45 30.85 -12.58
CA HIS A 105 20.90 29.55 -12.25
C HIS A 105 19.88 29.10 -13.30
N GLN A 106 19.68 27.79 -13.37
CA GLN A 106 18.64 27.19 -14.20
C GLN A 106 17.24 27.66 -13.78
N THR A 107 16.33 27.78 -14.74
CA THR A 107 14.91 28.05 -14.46
C THR A 107 14.37 26.95 -13.54
N ARG A 108 13.90 27.34 -12.35
CA ARG A 108 13.43 26.40 -11.34
C ARG A 108 12.05 25.88 -11.72
N ASN A 109 11.92 24.55 -11.81
CA ASN A 109 10.64 23.87 -11.95
C ASN A 109 10.13 23.31 -10.61
N GLY A 110 10.92 23.44 -9.54
CA GLY A 110 10.56 22.99 -8.21
C GLY A 110 11.26 23.78 -7.11
N ILE A 111 10.56 23.96 -5.99
CA ILE A 111 11.08 24.58 -4.77
C ILE A 111 10.67 23.72 -3.59
N VAL A 112 11.52 23.64 -2.58
CA VAL A 112 11.19 22.98 -1.32
C VAL A 112 11.26 23.99 -0.19
N THR A 113 10.27 23.96 0.69
CA THR A 113 10.24 24.77 1.92
C THR A 113 10.16 23.84 3.13
N LYS A 114 10.62 24.34 4.28
CA LYS A 114 10.64 23.57 5.52
C LYS A 114 10.32 24.43 6.73
N ASP A 115 9.42 23.91 7.56
CA ASP A 115 9.05 24.42 8.88
C ASP A 115 8.71 25.92 8.93
N GLY A 116 8.25 26.50 7.83
CA GLY A 116 7.96 27.93 7.75
C GLY A 116 9.20 28.82 7.78
N LYS A 117 10.41 28.26 7.66
CA LYS A 117 11.68 28.99 7.72
C LYS A 117 12.22 29.39 6.34
N GLY A 118 11.47 29.10 5.28
CA GLY A 118 11.82 29.42 3.90
C GLY A 118 12.36 28.22 3.13
N GLU A 119 13.12 28.50 2.08
CA GLU A 119 13.57 27.50 1.11
C GLU A 119 14.62 26.54 1.71
N ALA A 120 14.54 25.27 1.31
CA ALA A 120 15.46 24.20 1.67
C ALA A 120 15.84 23.39 0.42
N VAL A 121 16.88 22.56 0.55
CA VAL A 121 17.28 21.57 -0.46
C VAL A 121 17.12 20.19 0.15
N ILE A 122 16.42 19.29 -0.53
CA ILE A 122 16.28 17.90 -0.10
C ILE A 122 16.89 16.95 -1.12
N GLY A 123 17.36 15.81 -0.62
CA GLY A 123 17.74 14.65 -1.42
C GLY A 123 16.86 13.47 -1.04
N MET A 124 16.14 12.91 -2.01
CA MET A 124 15.30 11.73 -1.82
C MET A 124 16.06 10.49 -2.28
N VAL A 125 16.13 9.48 -1.42
CA VAL A 125 16.78 8.21 -1.76
C VAL A 125 15.76 7.27 -2.38
N ILE A 126 15.93 6.99 -3.67
CA ILE A 126 15.07 6.07 -4.41
C ILE A 126 15.67 4.67 -4.35
N MET A 127 14.91 3.75 -3.75
CA MET A 127 15.31 2.36 -3.59
C MET A 127 15.15 1.57 -4.89
N LEU A 128 16.06 0.63 -5.14
CA LEU A 128 15.94 -0.34 -6.22
C LEU A 128 14.77 -1.29 -5.98
N LYS A 129 13.97 -1.51 -7.03
CA LYS A 129 12.83 -2.41 -7.00
C LYS A 129 13.28 -3.80 -6.52
N GLY A 130 12.55 -4.36 -5.56
CA GLY A 130 12.86 -5.66 -4.96
C GLY A 130 13.91 -5.63 -3.84
N SER A 131 14.60 -4.51 -3.62
CA SER A 131 15.49 -4.37 -2.47
C SER A 131 14.71 -4.25 -1.16
N ASN A 132 15.33 -4.67 -0.05
CA ASN A 132 14.75 -4.54 1.27
C ASN A 132 14.93 -3.09 1.79
N SER A 133 13.81 -2.41 2.06
CA SER A 133 13.80 -1.01 2.49
C SER A 133 14.57 -0.76 3.78
N LYS A 134 14.46 -1.65 4.77
CA LYS A 134 15.18 -1.50 6.03
C LYS A 134 16.69 -1.53 5.82
N HIS A 135 17.19 -2.52 5.08
CA HIS A 135 18.62 -2.65 4.83
C HIS A 135 19.19 -1.47 4.03
N VAL A 136 18.44 -0.95 3.07
CA VAL A 136 18.86 0.23 2.30
C VAL A 136 18.93 1.46 3.20
N VAL A 137 17.90 1.70 4.02
CA VAL A 137 17.89 2.84 4.94
C VAL A 137 18.98 2.71 6.02
N ASP A 138 19.21 1.52 6.57
CA ASP A 138 20.29 1.28 7.54
C ASP A 138 21.66 1.66 6.93
N ARG A 139 21.93 1.25 5.69
CA ARG A 139 23.16 1.61 4.96
C ARG A 139 23.28 3.11 4.72
N VAL A 140 22.19 3.75 4.29
CA VAL A 140 22.16 5.21 4.10
C VAL A 140 22.44 5.92 5.41
N ARG A 141 21.75 5.54 6.49
CA ARG A 141 21.90 6.13 7.83
C ARG A 141 23.31 5.97 8.37
N ALA A 142 23.96 4.83 8.14
CA ALA A 142 25.35 4.60 8.51
C ALA A 142 26.34 5.50 7.74
N GLU A 143 26.02 5.85 6.50
CA GLU A 143 26.86 6.69 5.64
C GLU A 143 26.70 8.19 5.92
N ILE A 144 25.51 8.64 6.38
CA ILE A 144 25.23 10.07 6.65
C ILE A 144 26.28 10.74 7.56
N PRO A 145 26.72 10.16 8.70
CA PRO A 145 27.75 10.77 9.54
C PRO A 145 29.10 10.97 8.82
N GLN A 146 29.47 10.08 7.91
CA GLN A 146 30.72 10.22 7.14
C GLN A 146 30.60 11.33 6.10
N ILE A 147 29.46 11.39 5.41
CA ILE A 147 29.15 12.48 4.48
C ILE A 147 29.16 13.81 5.23
N GLN A 148 28.53 13.88 6.41
CA GLN A 148 28.43 15.08 7.24
C GLN A 148 29.80 15.67 7.63
N LYS A 149 30.83 14.83 7.85
CA LYS A 149 32.21 15.28 8.13
C LYS A 149 32.89 15.93 6.92
N SER A 150 32.49 15.55 5.70
CA SER A 150 33.03 16.11 4.46
C SER A 150 32.36 17.42 4.02
N LEU A 151 31.28 17.83 4.71
CA LEU A 151 30.54 19.03 4.35
C LEU A 151 31.17 20.29 4.95
N PRO A 152 31.02 21.45 4.28
CA PRO A 152 31.47 22.73 4.82
C PRO A 152 30.83 23.05 6.20
N PRO A 153 31.52 23.82 7.05
CA PRO A 153 30.94 24.32 8.30
C PRO A 153 29.58 24.99 8.07
N GLY A 154 28.60 24.69 8.92
CA GLY A 154 27.24 25.25 8.85
C GLY A 154 26.23 24.44 8.02
N VAL A 155 26.67 23.48 7.20
CA VAL A 155 25.76 22.60 6.44
C VAL A 155 25.42 21.37 7.27
N LYS A 156 24.13 21.10 7.53
CA LYS A 156 23.65 19.93 8.28
C LYS A 156 22.66 19.10 7.48
N ILE A 157 22.85 17.78 7.43
CA ILE A 157 21.88 16.83 6.90
C ILE A 157 20.91 16.45 8.02
N SER A 158 19.63 16.70 7.82
CA SER A 158 18.57 16.30 8.76
C SER A 158 17.55 15.43 8.02
N PRO A 159 17.44 14.12 8.34
CA PRO A 159 16.34 13.31 7.81
C PRO A 159 15.02 13.85 8.35
N PHE A 160 14.01 13.95 7.49
CA PHE A 160 12.65 14.34 7.87
C PHE A 160 11.64 13.20 7.67
N TYR A 161 11.91 12.28 6.75
CA TYR A 161 11.09 11.12 6.47
C TYR A 161 11.95 9.86 6.46
N ASP A 162 11.55 8.86 7.25
CA ASP A 162 12.22 7.58 7.36
C ASP A 162 11.18 6.45 7.43
N ARG A 163 11.12 5.61 6.40
CA ARG A 163 10.15 4.50 6.33
C ARG A 163 10.40 3.42 7.39
N THR A 164 11.61 3.34 7.95
CA THR A 164 11.99 2.32 8.92
C THR A 164 11.23 2.46 10.23
N SER A 165 10.87 3.67 10.65
CA SER A 165 10.09 3.90 11.86
C SER A 165 8.73 3.21 11.78
N LEU A 166 8.03 3.37 10.66
CA LEU A 166 6.76 2.69 10.40
C LEU A 166 6.93 1.17 10.33
N ILE A 167 7.95 0.68 9.61
CA ILE A 167 8.21 -0.77 9.54
C ILE A 167 8.43 -1.36 10.94
N GLN A 168 9.22 -0.69 11.77
CA GLN A 168 9.49 -1.13 13.14
C GLN A 168 8.25 -1.04 14.03
N ALA A 169 7.44 0.02 13.89
CA ALA A 169 6.18 0.16 14.60
C ALA A 169 5.23 -1.00 14.26
N CYS A 170 5.02 -1.28 12.97
CA CYS A 170 4.20 -2.39 12.49
C CYS A 170 4.69 -3.76 13.00
N ILE A 171 6.00 -4.03 12.89
CA ILE A 171 6.59 -5.29 13.38
C ILE A 171 6.41 -5.39 14.89
N ARG A 172 6.64 -4.31 15.64
CA ARG A 172 6.48 -4.28 17.11
C ARG A 172 5.04 -4.54 17.52
N THR A 173 4.05 -3.93 16.87
CA THR A 173 2.64 -4.18 17.13
C THR A 173 2.32 -5.66 16.96
N VAL A 174 2.69 -6.24 15.81
CA VAL A 174 2.38 -7.65 15.50
C VAL A 174 3.17 -8.61 16.37
N SER A 175 4.45 -8.36 16.64
CA SER A 175 5.26 -9.23 17.49
C SER A 175 4.80 -9.20 18.95
N THR A 176 4.36 -8.03 19.43
CA THR A 176 3.81 -7.89 20.78
C THR A 176 2.48 -8.64 20.89
N ALA A 177 1.58 -8.46 19.91
CA ALA A 177 0.33 -9.20 19.85
C ALA A 177 0.56 -10.72 19.75
N LEU A 178 1.53 -11.15 18.93
CA LEU A 178 1.94 -12.56 18.82
C LEU A 178 2.43 -13.10 20.17
N GLY A 179 3.32 -12.39 20.86
CA GLY A 179 3.84 -12.80 22.17
C GLY A 179 2.76 -12.87 23.25
N GLN A 180 1.86 -11.89 23.28
CA GLN A 180 0.68 -11.90 24.15
C GLN A 180 -0.26 -13.06 23.81
N GLY A 181 -0.44 -13.36 22.51
CA GLY A 181 -1.25 -14.48 22.04
C GLY A 181 -0.68 -15.82 22.49
N VAL A 182 0.63 -16.04 22.33
CA VAL A 182 1.34 -17.22 22.88
C VAL A 182 1.11 -17.35 24.38
N LEU A 183 1.26 -16.24 25.12
CA LEU A 183 1.08 -16.24 26.57
C LEU A 183 -0.35 -16.62 26.98
N PHE A 184 -1.36 -16.04 26.33
CA PHE A 184 -2.75 -16.37 26.60
C PHE A 184 -3.12 -17.80 26.19
N ILE A 185 -2.58 -18.29 25.09
CA ILE A 185 -2.71 -19.71 24.71
C ILE A 185 -2.16 -20.59 25.82
N ILE A 186 -0.92 -20.37 26.26
CA ILE A 186 -0.29 -21.16 27.32
C ILE A 186 -1.11 -21.09 28.62
N LEU A 187 -1.62 -19.92 28.99
CA LEU A 187 -2.48 -19.74 30.17
C LEU A 187 -3.76 -20.57 30.06
N VAL A 188 -4.46 -20.52 28.92
CA VAL A 188 -5.68 -21.30 28.68
C VAL A 188 -5.36 -22.80 28.68
N LEU A 189 -4.25 -23.22 28.07
CA LEU A 189 -3.81 -24.62 28.09
C LEU A 189 -3.64 -25.13 29.53
N PHE A 190 -2.96 -24.37 30.39
CA PHE A 190 -2.78 -24.75 31.80
C PHE A 190 -4.11 -24.80 32.56
N ILE A 191 -5.00 -23.82 32.35
CA ILE A 191 -6.29 -23.75 33.04
C ILE A 191 -7.21 -24.91 32.63
N VAL A 192 -7.23 -25.30 31.35
CA VAL A 192 -8.18 -26.30 30.82
C VAL A 192 -7.65 -27.74 30.94
N LEU A 193 -6.36 -27.99 30.68
CA LEU A 193 -5.78 -29.33 30.81
C LEU A 193 -5.64 -29.77 32.27
N TRP A 194 -5.36 -28.85 33.20
CA TRP A 194 -5.07 -29.11 34.61
C TRP A 194 -3.83 -30.01 34.87
N ASP A 195 -3.31 -30.68 33.85
CA ASP A 195 -2.02 -31.36 33.84
C ASP A 195 -0.95 -30.45 33.21
N ILE A 196 -0.08 -29.92 34.07
CA ILE A 196 1.05 -29.06 33.69
C ILE A 196 1.95 -29.74 32.65
N ARG A 197 2.12 -31.06 32.71
CA ARG A 197 3.01 -31.79 31.80
C ARG A 197 2.43 -31.92 30.40
N ALA A 198 1.13 -32.21 30.31
CA ALA A 198 0.41 -32.23 29.04
C ALA A 198 0.39 -30.83 28.41
N ALA A 199 0.17 -29.79 29.21
CA ALA A 199 0.22 -28.40 28.75
C ALA A 199 1.61 -28.00 28.24
N ILE A 200 2.70 -28.40 28.92
CA ILE A 200 4.08 -28.17 28.45
C ILE A 200 4.36 -28.89 27.13
N ALA A 201 3.88 -30.14 26.97
CA ALA A 201 4.07 -30.89 25.73
C ALA A 201 3.46 -30.16 24.52
N VAL A 202 2.24 -29.60 24.68
CA VAL A 202 1.61 -28.76 23.66
C VAL A 202 2.36 -27.43 23.51
N ALA A 203 2.74 -26.78 24.61
CA ALA A 203 3.44 -25.50 24.60
C ALA A 203 4.77 -25.55 23.81
N ILE A 204 5.51 -26.66 23.89
CA ILE A 204 6.76 -26.89 23.14
C ILE A 204 6.50 -27.01 21.62
N SER A 205 5.30 -27.42 21.21
CA SER A 205 4.95 -27.53 19.79
C SER A 205 4.81 -26.17 19.09
N LEU A 206 4.46 -25.09 19.81
CA LEU A 206 4.34 -23.74 19.24
C LEU A 206 5.67 -23.20 18.69
N PRO A 207 6.75 -23.08 19.49
CA PRO A 207 8.02 -22.54 18.99
C PRO A 207 8.62 -23.45 17.92
N THR A 208 8.43 -24.76 18.02
CA THR A 208 8.93 -25.71 17.00
C THR A 208 8.21 -25.51 15.67
N THR A 209 6.89 -25.34 15.70
CA THR A 209 6.10 -25.05 14.50
C THR A 209 6.47 -23.70 13.91
N ALA A 210 6.63 -22.67 14.74
CA ALA A 210 7.07 -21.36 14.29
C ALA A 210 8.47 -21.41 13.65
N ALA A 211 9.40 -22.18 14.21
CA ALA A 211 10.73 -22.38 13.64
C ALA A 211 10.66 -23.04 12.25
N ILE A 212 9.85 -24.08 12.09
CA ILE A 212 9.62 -24.73 10.79
C ILE A 212 9.01 -23.74 9.79
N ALA A 213 8.03 -22.93 10.22
CA ALA A 213 7.43 -21.90 9.38
C ALA A 213 8.46 -20.86 8.92
N PHE A 214 9.30 -20.35 9.82
CA PHE A 214 10.37 -19.40 9.47
C PHE A 214 11.42 -20.00 8.53
N LEU A 215 11.78 -21.28 8.70
CA LEU A 215 12.67 -21.98 7.77
C LEU A 215 12.07 -22.06 6.37
N MET A 216 10.78 -22.41 6.25
CA MET A 216 10.09 -22.45 4.96
C MET A 216 9.93 -21.05 4.33
N MET A 217 9.63 -20.04 5.14
CA MET A 217 9.59 -18.65 4.68
C MET A 217 10.94 -18.20 4.12
N GLY A 218 12.04 -18.52 4.82
CA GLY A 218 13.40 -18.21 4.38
C GLY A 218 13.77 -18.91 3.07
N TRP A 219 13.40 -20.18 2.92
CA TRP A 219 13.63 -20.96 1.70
C TRP A 219 12.86 -20.39 0.49
N GLN A 220 11.62 -19.92 0.69
CA GLN A 220 10.78 -19.34 -0.35
C GLN A 220 11.08 -17.83 -0.62
N GLY A 221 11.97 -17.22 0.17
CA GLY A 221 12.29 -15.79 0.06
C GLY A 221 11.19 -14.84 0.54
N ILE A 222 10.29 -15.31 1.42
CA ILE A 222 9.23 -14.48 2.00
C ILE A 222 9.81 -13.60 3.10
N THR A 223 9.72 -12.29 2.93
CA THR A 223 10.19 -11.32 3.92
C THR A 223 9.27 -11.28 5.14
N GLY A 224 9.83 -11.14 6.35
CA GLY A 224 9.10 -10.83 7.57
C GLY A 224 8.54 -9.41 7.56
N ASN A 225 7.32 -9.26 7.05
CA ASN A 225 6.54 -8.02 7.00
C ASN A 225 5.22 -8.17 7.77
N LEU A 226 4.47 -7.06 7.88
CA LEU A 226 3.17 -6.99 8.58
C LEU A 226 2.22 -8.13 8.17
N MET A 227 2.11 -8.44 6.88
CA MET A 227 1.20 -9.46 6.38
C MET A 227 1.68 -10.87 6.67
N SER A 228 2.96 -11.15 6.45
CA SER A 228 3.51 -12.48 6.76
C SER A 228 3.45 -12.79 8.27
N LEU A 229 3.83 -11.84 9.13
CA LEU A 229 3.76 -12.00 10.58
C LEU A 229 2.31 -12.07 11.08
N GLY A 230 1.40 -11.30 10.47
CA GLY A 230 -0.04 -11.41 10.70
C GLY A 230 -0.57 -12.81 10.39
N GLY A 231 -0.06 -13.44 9.34
CA GLY A 231 -0.38 -14.84 9.01
C GLY A 231 0.00 -15.78 10.14
N LEU A 232 1.16 -15.59 10.76
CA LEU A 232 1.59 -16.38 11.92
C LEU A 232 0.74 -16.11 13.17
N VAL A 233 0.35 -14.85 13.41
CA VAL A 233 -0.59 -14.47 14.49
C VAL A 233 -1.92 -15.17 14.33
N ILE A 234 -2.44 -15.27 13.11
CA ILE A 234 -3.71 -15.96 12.86
C ILE A 234 -3.52 -17.48 12.99
N ALA A 235 -2.42 -18.01 12.49
CA ALA A 235 -2.13 -19.43 12.55
C ALA A 235 -1.90 -19.96 13.97
N ILE A 236 -1.48 -19.12 14.92
CA ILE A 236 -1.06 -19.60 16.25
C ILE A 236 -2.13 -20.41 17.00
N GLY A 237 -3.40 -20.01 16.90
CA GLY A 237 -4.51 -20.76 17.48
C GLY A 237 -4.74 -22.08 16.76
N MET A 238 -4.73 -22.07 15.42
CA MET A 238 -4.93 -23.26 14.59
C MET A 238 -3.77 -24.27 14.71
N ILE A 239 -2.54 -23.78 14.94
CA ILE A 239 -1.33 -24.62 15.05
C ILE A 239 -1.41 -25.58 16.25
N VAL A 240 -2.07 -25.17 17.33
CA VAL A 240 -2.10 -25.97 18.56
C VAL A 240 -3.25 -26.96 18.59
N ASP A 241 -4.27 -26.79 17.75
CA ASP A 241 -5.49 -27.60 17.78
C ASP A 241 -5.19 -29.08 17.58
N GLY A 242 -4.38 -29.43 16.56
CA GLY A 242 -3.92 -30.80 16.34
C GLY A 242 -3.15 -31.38 17.53
N SER A 243 -2.20 -30.60 18.09
CA SER A 243 -1.41 -30.99 19.26
C SER A 243 -2.30 -31.25 20.49
N ILE A 244 -3.32 -30.41 20.71
CA ILE A 244 -4.28 -30.55 21.81
C ILE A 244 -5.11 -31.84 21.65
N VAL A 245 -5.61 -32.10 20.44
CA VAL A 245 -6.42 -33.31 20.17
C VAL A 245 -5.59 -34.57 20.40
N VAL A 246 -4.33 -34.60 19.94
CA VAL A 246 -3.44 -35.75 20.13
C VAL A 246 -3.09 -35.94 21.61
N ILE A 247 -2.70 -34.88 22.32
CA ILE A 247 -2.31 -35.02 23.74
C ILE A 247 -3.48 -35.42 24.63
N GLU A 248 -4.68 -34.88 24.40
CA GLU A 248 -5.85 -35.24 25.20
C GLU A 248 -6.28 -36.68 24.91
N ASN A 249 -6.15 -37.14 23.66
CA ASN A 249 -6.43 -38.54 23.34
C ASN A 249 -5.42 -39.50 23.99
N ILE A 250 -4.13 -39.15 23.99
CA ILE A 250 -3.09 -39.89 24.71
C ILE A 250 -3.38 -39.91 26.22
N ALA A 251 -3.70 -38.74 26.81
CA ALA A 251 -4.02 -38.62 28.22
C ALA A 251 -5.28 -39.41 28.61
N ARG A 252 -6.27 -39.52 27.71
CA ARG A 252 -7.44 -40.38 27.89
C ARG A 252 -7.04 -41.86 27.93
N HIS A 253 -6.29 -42.35 26.94
CA HIS A 253 -5.85 -43.75 26.90
C HIS A 253 -4.96 -44.13 28.09
N MET A 254 -4.10 -43.20 28.53
CA MET A 254 -3.27 -43.40 29.73
C MET A 254 -4.08 -43.50 31.02
N ARG A 255 -5.27 -42.87 31.08
CA ARG A 255 -6.23 -42.99 32.20
C ARG A 255 -7.04 -44.27 32.13
N GLU A 256 -7.56 -44.62 30.94
CA GLU A 256 -8.36 -45.84 30.73
C GLU A 256 -7.53 -47.12 30.95
N LYS A 257 -6.24 -47.09 30.58
CA LYS A 257 -5.30 -48.21 30.74
C LYS A 257 -4.33 -48.01 31.92
N ALA A 258 -4.71 -47.19 32.90
CA ALA A 258 -3.87 -46.87 34.06
C ALA A 258 -3.45 -48.11 34.87
N ASP A 259 -4.35 -49.10 34.98
CA ASP A 259 -4.15 -50.34 35.72
C ASP A 259 -3.55 -51.48 34.86
N SER A 260 -3.10 -51.17 33.63
CA SER A 260 -2.50 -52.16 32.72
C SER A 260 -0.97 -52.18 32.76
N ASP A 261 -0.38 -53.35 32.54
CA ASP A 261 1.07 -53.59 32.49
C ASP A 261 1.73 -53.19 31.15
N ALA A 262 0.96 -52.68 30.20
CA ALA A 262 1.48 -52.25 28.89
C ALA A 262 2.53 -51.14 29.05
N SER A 263 3.50 -51.01 28.13
CA SER A 263 4.43 -49.88 28.10
C SER A 263 3.73 -48.58 27.65
N ARG A 264 4.26 -47.40 28.01
CA ARG A 264 3.65 -46.10 27.65
C ARG A 264 3.65 -45.83 26.15
N ILE A 265 4.66 -46.31 25.44
CA ILE A 265 4.84 -46.07 24.00
C ILE A 265 3.71 -46.75 23.18
N PRO A 266 3.41 -48.05 23.37
CA PRO A 266 2.28 -48.70 22.70
C PRO A 266 0.93 -48.00 22.94
N ILE A 267 0.66 -47.57 24.17
CA ILE A 267 -0.59 -46.87 24.53
C ILE A 267 -0.69 -45.54 23.79
N ALA A 268 0.40 -44.76 23.76
CA ALA A 268 0.44 -43.49 23.04
C ALA A 268 0.31 -43.68 21.52
N PHE A 269 0.90 -44.74 20.96
CA PHE A 269 0.78 -45.05 19.53
C PHE A 269 -0.64 -45.45 19.12
N GLU A 270 -1.32 -46.26 19.93
CA GLU A 270 -2.72 -46.63 19.72
C GLU A 270 -3.64 -45.40 19.79
N ALA A 271 -3.42 -44.54 20.78
CA ALA A 271 -4.13 -43.27 20.92
C ALA A 271 -3.89 -42.33 19.71
N LEU A 272 -2.65 -42.26 19.20
CA LEU A 272 -2.34 -41.49 18.00
C LEU A 272 -3.05 -42.06 16.78
N ARG A 273 -3.04 -43.39 16.59
CA ARG A 273 -3.64 -44.06 15.43
C ARG A 273 -5.14 -43.77 15.30
N GLU A 274 -5.85 -43.62 16.42
CA GLU A 274 -7.27 -43.28 16.43
C GLU A 274 -7.54 -41.88 15.87
N VAL A 275 -6.71 -40.88 16.17
CA VAL A 275 -6.94 -39.47 15.82
C VAL A 275 -6.09 -38.95 14.65
N ALA A 276 -5.08 -39.71 14.21
CA ALA A 276 -4.15 -39.28 13.17
C ALA A 276 -4.84 -38.91 11.86
N LYS A 277 -5.72 -39.78 11.33
CA LYS A 277 -6.41 -39.52 10.05
C LYS A 277 -7.31 -38.28 10.14
N PRO A 278 -8.21 -38.14 11.13
CA PRO A 278 -9.02 -36.92 11.26
C PRO A 278 -8.18 -35.65 11.40
N VAL A 279 -7.09 -35.66 12.18
CA VAL A 279 -6.22 -34.49 12.40
C VAL A 279 -5.46 -34.11 11.13
N ILE A 280 -4.93 -35.08 10.38
CA ILE A 280 -4.27 -34.81 9.08
C ILE A 280 -5.24 -34.13 8.12
N PHE A 281 -6.44 -34.69 7.96
CA PHE A 281 -7.43 -34.12 7.04
C PHE A 281 -7.93 -32.75 7.52
N ALA A 282 -8.11 -32.55 8.83
CA ALA A 282 -8.49 -31.25 9.38
C ALA A 282 -7.47 -30.15 9.01
N ILE A 283 -6.18 -30.39 9.27
CA ILE A 283 -5.13 -29.41 8.97
C ILE A 283 -4.99 -29.21 7.45
N LEU A 284 -5.04 -30.26 6.65
CA LEU A 284 -4.98 -30.16 5.19
C LEU A 284 -6.18 -29.40 4.60
N ILE A 285 -7.38 -29.58 5.15
CA ILE A 285 -8.56 -28.80 4.73
C ILE A 285 -8.31 -27.31 4.93
N ILE A 286 -7.76 -26.91 6.08
CA ILE A 286 -7.42 -25.50 6.33
C ILE A 286 -6.40 -25.01 5.30
N VAL A 287 -5.33 -25.77 5.04
CA VAL A 287 -4.32 -25.41 4.01
C VAL A 287 -4.98 -25.23 2.63
N VAL A 288 -5.85 -26.15 2.23
CA VAL A 288 -6.53 -26.13 0.92
C VAL A 288 -7.46 -24.93 0.78
N VAL A 289 -8.11 -24.49 1.87
CA VAL A 289 -8.97 -23.30 1.90
C VAL A 289 -8.21 -22.01 1.55
N PHE A 290 -6.91 -21.95 1.82
CA PHE A 290 -6.06 -20.80 1.45
C PHE A 290 -5.53 -20.86 0.03
N ILE A 291 -5.54 -22.02 -0.66
CA ILE A 291 -5.02 -22.16 -2.03
C ILE A 291 -5.69 -21.18 -3.01
N PRO A 292 -7.03 -21.01 -3.01
CA PRO A 292 -7.70 -20.07 -3.91
C PRO A 292 -7.21 -18.62 -3.80
N LEU A 293 -6.65 -18.20 -2.65
CA LEU A 293 -6.10 -16.85 -2.47
C LEU A 293 -4.85 -16.61 -3.34
N PHE A 294 -4.17 -17.65 -3.80
CA PHE A 294 -3.06 -17.50 -4.76
C PHE A 294 -3.51 -16.99 -6.13
N THR A 295 -4.81 -17.02 -6.41
CA THR A 295 -5.37 -16.50 -7.65
C THR A 295 -5.61 -14.98 -7.63
N LEU A 296 -5.39 -14.32 -6.49
CA LEU A 296 -5.36 -12.86 -6.39
C LEU A 296 -4.17 -12.30 -7.17
N GLU A 297 -4.35 -11.24 -7.95
CA GLU A 297 -3.37 -10.85 -8.96
C GLU A 297 -2.57 -9.62 -8.54
N SER A 298 -3.28 -8.49 -8.35
CA SER A 298 -2.69 -7.16 -8.31
C SER A 298 -2.22 -6.81 -6.89
N MET A 299 -2.65 -5.65 -6.40
CA MET A 299 -2.37 -5.15 -5.06
C MET A 299 -2.83 -6.14 -3.98
N GLU A 300 -4.04 -6.65 -4.09
CA GLU A 300 -4.59 -7.67 -3.21
C GLU A 300 -3.74 -8.95 -3.22
N GLY A 301 -3.22 -9.37 -4.37
CA GLY A 301 -2.28 -10.50 -4.46
C GLY A 301 -0.97 -10.25 -3.73
N LYS A 302 -0.35 -9.08 -3.94
CA LYS A 302 0.91 -8.70 -3.26
C LYS A 302 0.76 -8.62 -1.73
N MET A 303 -0.43 -8.22 -1.26
CA MET A 303 -0.73 -8.11 0.16
C MET A 303 -1.05 -9.47 0.80
N PHE A 304 -1.93 -10.28 0.19
CA PHE A 304 -2.50 -11.48 0.84
C PHE A 304 -1.80 -12.81 0.50
N LYS A 305 -1.04 -12.90 -0.61
CA LYS A 305 -0.26 -14.13 -0.90
C LYS A 305 0.78 -14.46 0.19
N PRO A 306 1.57 -13.48 0.71
CA PRO A 306 2.51 -13.76 1.80
C PRO A 306 1.81 -14.19 3.10
N LEU A 307 0.64 -13.61 3.39
CA LEU A 307 -0.21 -14.01 4.53
C LEU A 307 -0.62 -15.49 4.39
N ALA A 308 -1.18 -15.86 3.23
CA ALA A 308 -1.63 -17.23 2.96
C ALA A 308 -0.48 -18.25 3.02
N LEU A 309 0.68 -17.95 2.42
CA LEU A 309 1.86 -18.82 2.47
C LEU A 309 2.33 -19.05 3.91
N THR A 310 2.37 -17.98 4.71
CA THR A 310 2.84 -18.10 6.09
C THR A 310 1.90 -18.97 6.93
N ILE A 311 0.59 -18.85 6.73
CA ILE A 311 -0.40 -19.74 7.36
C ILE A 311 -0.20 -21.19 6.90
N CYS A 312 -0.09 -21.44 5.60
CA CYS A 312 0.14 -22.78 5.07
C CYS A 312 1.41 -23.41 5.62
N PHE A 313 2.51 -22.65 5.67
CA PHE A 313 3.78 -23.12 6.24
C PHE A 313 3.67 -23.40 7.74
N ALA A 314 2.97 -22.56 8.49
CA ALA A 314 2.72 -22.77 9.90
C ALA A 314 1.87 -24.03 10.15
N LEU A 315 0.82 -24.26 9.35
CA LEU A 315 -0.04 -25.45 9.47
C LEU A 315 0.66 -26.74 9.06
N ILE A 316 1.44 -26.72 7.97
CA ILE A 316 2.26 -27.87 7.57
C ILE A 316 3.31 -28.18 8.64
N GLY A 317 3.96 -27.15 9.20
CA GLY A 317 4.87 -27.31 10.34
C GLY A 317 4.17 -27.88 11.57
N SER A 318 2.95 -27.42 11.88
CA SER A 318 2.13 -27.94 12.97
C SER A 318 1.79 -29.41 12.75
N LEU A 319 1.42 -29.80 11.54
CA LEU A 319 1.10 -31.18 11.21
C LEU A 319 2.31 -32.11 11.46
N VAL A 320 3.49 -31.69 11.01
CA VAL A 320 4.74 -32.43 11.25
C VAL A 320 5.00 -32.53 12.75
N ALA A 321 4.93 -31.42 13.50
CA ALA A 321 5.14 -31.41 14.95
C ALA A 321 4.12 -32.28 15.71
N THR A 322 2.85 -32.22 15.32
CA THR A 322 1.72 -32.94 15.94
C THR A 322 1.85 -34.46 15.79
N LEU A 323 2.36 -34.95 14.66
CA LEU A 323 2.48 -36.38 14.39
C LEU A 323 3.82 -36.98 14.85
N THR A 324 4.85 -36.15 15.06
CA THR A 324 6.19 -36.64 15.40
C THR A 324 6.62 -36.25 16.82
N ILE A 325 6.58 -34.96 17.15
CA ILE A 325 7.12 -34.42 18.41
C ILE A 325 6.12 -34.61 19.56
N VAL A 326 4.86 -34.24 19.34
CA VAL A 326 3.82 -34.29 20.38
C VAL A 326 3.59 -35.71 20.94
N PRO A 327 3.54 -36.79 20.14
CA PRO A 327 3.33 -38.13 20.67
C PRO A 327 4.53 -38.62 21.50
N VAL A 328 5.75 -38.27 21.09
CA VAL A 328 6.98 -38.58 21.84
C VAL A 328 6.95 -37.87 23.19
N LEU A 329 6.72 -36.55 23.20
CA LEU A 329 6.59 -35.78 24.45
C LEU A 329 5.43 -36.29 25.32
N GLY A 330 4.30 -36.63 24.72
CA GLY A 330 3.15 -37.19 25.41
C GLY A 330 3.48 -38.51 26.11
N SER A 331 4.18 -39.42 25.43
CA SER A 331 4.59 -40.72 25.99
C SER A 331 5.60 -40.59 27.15
N MET A 332 6.47 -39.57 27.10
CA MET A 332 7.48 -39.29 28.13
C MET A 332 6.89 -38.57 29.35
N MET A 333 6.03 -37.57 29.12
CA MET A 333 5.64 -36.59 30.13
C MET A 333 4.28 -36.89 30.79
N VAL A 334 3.30 -37.42 30.05
CA VAL A 334 1.95 -37.67 30.57
C VAL A 334 1.96 -38.83 31.57
N LYS A 335 1.42 -38.60 32.77
CA LYS A 335 1.37 -39.62 33.83
C LYS A 335 0.21 -40.60 33.61
N ARG A 336 0.40 -41.84 34.07
CA ARG A 336 -0.71 -42.75 34.37
C ARG A 336 -1.29 -42.34 35.71
N VAL A 337 -2.54 -41.89 35.71
CA VAL A 337 -3.27 -41.54 36.92
C VAL A 337 -4.60 -42.28 36.87
N THR A 338 -4.88 -43.07 37.90
CA THR A 338 -6.12 -43.85 38.03
C THR A 338 -7.31 -42.89 38.24
N ILE A 339 -8.50 -43.30 37.81
CA ILE A 339 -9.76 -42.53 37.66
C ILE A 339 -10.24 -41.75 38.91
N LYS A 340 -9.58 -41.90 40.07
CA LYS A 340 -9.94 -41.21 41.33
C LYS A 340 -9.47 -39.75 41.44
N ASP A 341 -8.61 -39.25 40.54
CA ASP A 341 -8.17 -37.86 40.59
C ASP A 341 -9.14 -36.89 39.88
N ARG A 342 -9.50 -35.84 40.63
CA ARG A 342 -10.59 -34.88 40.40
C ARG A 342 -10.59 -34.33 38.97
N GLU A 343 -11.67 -34.56 38.22
CA GLU A 343 -11.99 -33.75 37.03
C GLU A 343 -11.89 -32.27 37.37
N ASN A 344 -11.17 -31.50 36.54
CA ASN A 344 -11.01 -30.06 36.64
C ASN A 344 -12.38 -29.39 36.86
N PHE A 345 -12.48 -28.49 37.84
CA PHE A 345 -13.71 -27.76 38.17
C PHE A 345 -14.35 -27.12 36.93
N LEU A 346 -13.52 -26.54 36.06
CA LEU A 346 -13.97 -25.90 34.82
C LEU A 346 -14.62 -26.91 33.85
N VAL A 347 -14.02 -28.09 33.71
CA VAL A 347 -14.53 -29.17 32.85
C VAL A 347 -15.85 -29.69 33.40
N ARG A 348 -15.96 -29.89 34.72
CA ARG A 348 -17.21 -30.30 35.36
C ARG A 348 -18.31 -29.26 35.15
N LEU A 349 -17.97 -27.97 35.20
CA LEU A 349 -18.89 -26.88 34.92
C LEU A 349 -19.37 -26.92 33.45
N ILE A 350 -18.45 -27.08 32.49
CA ILE A 350 -18.77 -27.21 31.06
C ILE A 350 -19.75 -28.37 30.85
N HIS A 351 -19.46 -29.56 31.40
CA HIS A 351 -20.34 -30.72 31.29
C HIS A 351 -21.71 -30.49 31.94
N ARG A 352 -21.74 -29.86 33.12
CA ARG A 352 -22.98 -29.57 33.86
C ARG A 352 -23.92 -28.65 33.09
N PHE A 353 -23.40 -27.67 32.36
CA PHE A 353 -24.21 -26.79 31.52
C PHE A 353 -24.52 -27.38 30.15
N TYR A 354 -23.54 -28.04 29.52
CA TYR A 354 -23.67 -28.54 28.16
C TYR A 354 -24.63 -29.72 28.03
N MET A 355 -24.53 -30.73 28.91
CA MET A 355 -25.33 -31.97 28.77
C MET A 355 -26.84 -31.73 28.84
N PRO A 356 -27.38 -30.88 29.76
CA PRO A 356 -28.79 -30.51 29.76
C PRO A 356 -29.22 -29.76 28.49
N VAL A 357 -28.38 -28.85 27.98
CA VAL A 357 -28.66 -28.08 26.76
C VAL A 357 -28.73 -29.02 25.55
N LEU A 358 -27.75 -29.92 25.40
CA LEU A 358 -27.71 -30.91 24.33
C LEU A 358 -28.93 -31.84 24.37
N THR A 359 -29.23 -32.43 25.53
CA THR A 359 -30.37 -33.36 25.65
C THR A 359 -31.71 -32.69 25.40
N THR A 360 -31.87 -31.43 25.81
CA THR A 360 -33.06 -30.62 25.50
C THR A 360 -33.15 -30.30 24.01
N ALA A 361 -32.04 -29.87 23.39
CA ALA A 361 -31.98 -29.58 21.96
C ALA A 361 -32.28 -30.80 21.09
N VAL A 362 -31.79 -31.98 21.48
CA VAL A 362 -32.08 -33.24 20.78
C VAL A 362 -33.56 -33.64 20.91
N ARG A 363 -34.18 -33.47 22.08
CA ARG A 363 -35.63 -33.73 22.25
C ARG A 363 -36.47 -32.75 21.43
N ALA A 364 -36.10 -31.47 21.42
CA ALA A 364 -36.79 -30.40 20.71
C ALA A 364 -36.17 -30.11 19.32
N ARG A 365 -35.70 -31.16 18.63
CA ARG A 365 -34.89 -31.08 17.39
C ARG A 365 -35.39 -30.09 16.33
N TRP A 366 -36.70 -30.06 16.07
CA TRP A 366 -37.27 -29.14 15.07
C TRP A 366 -37.27 -27.68 15.55
N ILE A 367 -37.51 -27.44 16.84
CA ILE A 367 -37.44 -26.10 17.43
C ILE A 367 -35.99 -25.59 17.39
N THR A 368 -35.01 -26.44 17.69
CA THR A 368 -33.58 -26.08 17.60
C THR A 368 -33.19 -25.68 16.18
N VAL A 369 -33.62 -26.44 15.17
CA VAL A 369 -33.36 -26.10 13.76
C VAL A 369 -34.04 -24.79 13.35
N VAL A 370 -35.28 -24.54 13.79
CA VAL A 370 -36.00 -23.29 13.50
C VAL A 370 -35.31 -22.08 14.14
N ILE A 371 -34.90 -22.18 15.41
CA ILE A 371 -34.16 -21.11 16.10
C ILE A 371 -32.84 -20.84 15.38
N ALA A 372 -32.11 -21.88 15.01
CA ALA A 372 -30.87 -21.75 14.25
C ALA A 372 -31.08 -21.07 12.90
N ALA A 373 -32.09 -21.50 12.14
CA ALA A 373 -32.45 -20.88 10.87
C ALA A 373 -32.86 -19.42 11.04
N ALA A 374 -33.62 -19.09 12.09
CA ALA A 374 -34.00 -17.72 12.41
C ALA A 374 -32.79 -16.83 12.74
N LEU A 375 -31.83 -17.32 13.53
CA LEU A 375 -30.57 -16.61 13.81
C LEU A 375 -29.75 -16.40 12.55
N MET A 376 -29.70 -17.41 11.68
CA MET A 376 -29.02 -17.31 10.39
C MET A 376 -29.67 -16.25 9.50
N VAL A 377 -30.99 -16.32 9.27
CA VAL A 377 -31.72 -15.33 8.48
C VAL A 377 -31.57 -13.92 9.07
N GLY A 378 -31.65 -13.79 10.39
CA GLY A 378 -31.42 -12.54 11.11
C GLY A 378 -30.03 -11.95 10.82
N ALA A 379 -28.96 -12.73 10.95
CA ALA A 379 -27.61 -12.26 10.67
C ALA A 379 -27.39 -11.92 9.19
N PHE A 380 -27.87 -12.75 8.27
CA PHE A 380 -27.76 -12.47 6.83
C PHE A 380 -28.58 -11.23 6.42
N SER A 381 -29.68 -10.91 7.11
CA SER A 381 -30.44 -9.67 6.88
C SER A 381 -29.68 -8.39 7.26
N VAL A 382 -28.64 -8.50 8.10
CA VAL A 382 -27.76 -7.38 8.47
C VAL A 382 -26.70 -7.11 7.39
N LEU A 383 -26.39 -8.10 6.55
CA LEU A 383 -25.35 -8.00 5.53
C LEU A 383 -25.49 -6.77 4.59
N PRO A 384 -26.69 -6.41 4.10
CA PRO A 384 -26.87 -5.20 3.28
C PRO A 384 -26.62 -3.88 4.02
N ARG A 385 -26.55 -3.89 5.36
CA ARG A 385 -26.27 -2.70 6.18
C ARG A 385 -24.77 -2.52 6.46
N ILE A 386 -23.95 -3.52 6.14
CA ILE A 386 -22.50 -3.47 6.35
C ILE A 386 -21.88 -2.82 5.12
N GLY A 387 -21.19 -1.70 5.33
CA GLY A 387 -20.47 -1.00 4.28
C GLY A 387 -19.34 -1.83 3.68
N THR A 388 -18.86 -1.46 2.49
CA THR A 388 -17.78 -2.15 1.81
C THR A 388 -16.63 -1.21 1.45
N GLU A 389 -15.40 -1.70 1.57
CA GLU A 389 -14.19 -0.95 1.21
C GLU A 389 -13.13 -1.91 0.63
N PHE A 390 -12.04 -1.38 0.04
CA PHE A 390 -10.94 -2.22 -0.42
C PHE A 390 -10.13 -2.77 0.76
N LEU A 391 -9.50 -1.86 1.50
CA LEU A 391 -8.72 -2.11 2.70
C LEU A 391 -8.91 -0.94 3.68
N PRO A 392 -8.87 -1.19 4.99
CA PRO A 392 -8.80 -0.11 5.98
C PRO A 392 -7.53 0.72 5.75
N PRO A 393 -7.59 2.06 5.94
CA PRO A 393 -6.42 2.90 5.84
C PRO A 393 -5.41 2.55 6.95
N LEU A 394 -4.15 2.37 6.57
CA LEU A 394 -3.03 2.15 7.50
C LEU A 394 -2.65 3.48 8.16
N ASN A 395 -2.47 3.54 9.48
CA ASN A 395 -1.89 4.73 10.12
C ASN A 395 -0.36 4.75 9.97
N GLU A 396 0.15 5.66 9.12
CA GLU A 396 1.57 5.84 8.83
C GLU A 396 2.29 6.76 9.82
N GLY A 397 1.57 7.44 10.72
CA GLY A 397 2.12 8.46 11.62
C GLY A 397 2.52 9.77 10.90
N ALA A 398 2.00 10.00 9.70
CA ALA A 398 2.25 11.20 8.91
C ALA A 398 1.04 11.52 8.03
N ILE A 399 0.82 12.82 7.80
CA ILE A 399 -0.24 13.33 6.92
C ILE A 399 0.41 13.89 5.66
N ALA A 400 -0.08 13.49 4.50
CA ALA A 400 0.27 14.08 3.22
C ALA A 400 -0.88 14.99 2.77
N ILE A 401 -0.57 16.24 2.42
CA ILE A 401 -1.58 17.18 1.90
C ILE A 401 -1.14 17.62 0.51
N ASN A 402 -1.89 17.23 -0.52
CA ASN A 402 -1.71 17.74 -1.86
C ASN A 402 -2.56 19.01 -2.02
N VAL A 403 -1.92 20.16 -2.23
CA VAL A 403 -2.59 21.44 -2.41
C VAL A 403 -2.43 21.88 -3.86
N VAL A 404 -3.56 22.05 -4.54
CA VAL A 404 -3.60 22.48 -5.95
C VAL A 404 -4.11 23.92 -6.03
N ARG A 405 -3.49 24.72 -6.89
CA ARG A 405 -3.87 26.11 -7.22
C ARG A 405 -4.33 26.23 -8.67
N LEU A 406 -4.60 27.47 -9.09
CA LEU A 406 -4.79 27.79 -10.50
C LEU A 406 -3.50 27.48 -11.30
N PRO A 407 -3.59 26.98 -12.55
CA PRO A 407 -2.42 26.61 -13.35
C PRO A 407 -1.44 27.75 -13.66
N THR A 408 -1.87 28.99 -13.52
CA THR A 408 -1.03 30.19 -13.70
C THR A 408 -0.20 30.54 -12.46
N ALA A 409 -0.32 29.78 -11.37
CA ALA A 409 0.45 30.03 -10.16
C ALA A 409 1.96 29.93 -10.42
N SER A 410 2.71 30.97 -10.05
CA SER A 410 4.16 30.95 -10.17
C SER A 410 4.80 30.09 -9.08
N ILE A 411 5.93 29.45 -9.41
CA ILE A 411 6.69 28.63 -8.44
C ILE A 411 7.04 29.41 -7.16
N LYS A 412 7.40 30.70 -7.31
CA LYS A 412 7.74 31.58 -6.19
C LYS A 412 6.52 31.91 -5.33
N GLY A 413 5.39 32.22 -5.95
CA GLY A 413 4.13 32.49 -5.25
C GLY A 413 3.64 31.27 -4.48
N SER A 414 3.68 30.09 -5.11
CA SER A 414 3.31 28.82 -4.48
C SER A 414 4.20 28.48 -3.27
N ALA A 415 5.51 28.74 -3.34
CA ALA A 415 6.44 28.52 -2.23
C ALA A 415 6.25 29.51 -1.07
N LEU A 416 5.93 30.78 -1.35
CA LEU A 416 5.62 31.75 -0.30
C LEU A 416 4.35 31.37 0.47
N GLN A 417 3.29 30.99 -0.24
CA GLN A 417 2.07 30.52 0.40
C GLN A 417 2.31 29.19 1.14
N ALA A 418 3.13 28.28 0.60
CA ALA A 418 3.54 27.07 1.29
C ALA A 418 4.19 27.37 2.64
N THR A 419 5.14 28.29 2.65
CA THR A 419 5.85 28.72 3.86
C THR A 419 4.87 29.27 4.91
N GLU A 420 3.86 30.02 4.49
CA GLU A 420 2.85 30.56 5.42
C GLU A 420 1.92 29.47 5.98
N ILE A 421 1.52 28.52 5.14
CA ILE A 421 0.77 27.33 5.58
C ILE A 421 1.59 26.54 6.60
N GLU A 422 2.87 26.26 6.33
CA GLU A 422 3.77 25.56 7.25
C GLU A 422 3.84 26.25 8.63
N LYS A 423 4.02 27.58 8.65
CA LYS A 423 4.04 28.36 9.91
C LYS A 423 2.73 28.21 10.67
N ARG A 424 1.59 28.34 9.99
CA ARG A 424 0.27 28.27 10.62
C ARG A 424 0.00 26.88 11.20
N LEU A 425 0.38 25.83 10.48
CA LEU A 425 0.25 24.46 10.96
C LEU A 425 1.12 24.21 12.19
N LEU A 426 2.40 24.58 12.16
CA LEU A 426 3.31 24.40 13.30
C LEU A 426 2.94 25.25 14.52
N ALA A 427 2.36 26.43 14.32
CA ALA A 427 1.92 27.29 15.42
C ALA A 427 0.67 26.75 16.13
N LYS A 428 -0.27 26.14 15.37
CA LYS A 428 -1.56 25.72 15.91
C LYS A 428 -1.58 24.27 16.41
N PHE A 429 -0.80 23.38 15.79
CA PHE A 429 -0.84 21.95 16.07
C PHE A 429 0.45 21.48 16.76
N PRO A 430 0.47 21.38 18.11
CA PRO A 430 1.63 20.87 18.83
C PRO A 430 1.95 19.39 18.54
N GLU A 431 1.04 18.67 17.89
CA GLU A 431 1.20 17.27 17.46
C GLU A 431 2.18 17.13 16.29
N ILE A 432 2.42 18.19 15.53
CA ILE A 432 3.32 18.19 14.35
C ILE A 432 4.78 18.33 14.81
N GLU A 433 5.66 17.47 14.29
CA GLU A 433 7.12 17.55 14.51
C GLU A 433 7.80 18.44 13.46
N THR A 434 7.50 18.23 12.18
CA THR A 434 8.09 18.99 11.07
C THR A 434 7.14 18.99 9.87
N VAL A 435 7.20 20.04 9.07
CA VAL A 435 6.47 20.14 7.80
C VAL A 435 7.48 20.42 6.69
N VAL A 436 7.48 19.55 5.67
CA VAL A 436 8.30 19.73 4.47
C VAL A 436 7.38 19.81 3.26
N THR A 437 7.45 20.90 2.51
CA THR A 437 6.61 21.08 1.33
C THR A 437 7.44 21.01 0.08
N LYS A 438 7.02 20.15 -0.85
CA LYS A 438 7.56 20.07 -2.21
C LYS A 438 6.60 20.79 -3.15
N THR A 439 7.08 21.81 -3.85
CA THR A 439 6.31 22.57 -4.84
C THR A 439 6.87 22.28 -6.22
N GLY A 440 6.01 21.92 -7.19
CA GLY A 440 6.44 21.55 -8.54
C GLY A 440 7.15 20.19 -8.60
N ARG A 441 8.20 20.07 -9.42
CA ARG A 441 8.91 18.81 -9.66
C ARG A 441 10.39 18.85 -9.28
N ALA A 442 10.95 17.69 -8.97
CA ALA A 442 12.40 17.50 -8.80
C ALA A 442 13.15 17.70 -10.14
N GLU A 443 14.48 17.82 -10.06
CA GLU A 443 15.33 17.95 -11.26
C GLU A 443 15.31 16.69 -12.14
N ILE A 444 15.02 15.54 -11.54
CA ILE A 444 14.73 14.29 -12.24
C ILE A 444 13.21 14.16 -12.29
N ALA A 445 12.66 13.93 -13.49
CA ALA A 445 11.23 13.83 -13.73
C ALA A 445 10.65 12.49 -13.21
N GLU A 446 10.54 12.36 -11.88
CA GLU A 446 9.80 11.28 -11.23
C GLU A 446 8.29 11.56 -11.16
N ASP A 447 7.91 12.84 -11.16
CA ASP A 447 6.54 13.30 -10.95
C ASP A 447 6.27 14.52 -11.86
N PRO A 448 5.24 14.51 -12.71
CA PRO A 448 4.92 15.62 -13.62
C PRO A 448 4.18 16.77 -12.91
N MET A 449 4.50 17.07 -11.65
CA MET A 449 3.87 18.16 -10.89
C MET A 449 4.28 19.53 -11.44
N GLY A 450 3.29 20.37 -11.72
CA GLY A 450 3.49 21.76 -12.11
C GLY A 450 3.67 22.69 -10.90
N PRO A 451 4.11 23.94 -11.13
CA PRO A 451 4.33 24.94 -10.07
C PRO A 451 3.10 25.27 -9.21
N GLU A 452 1.91 24.96 -9.69
CA GLU A 452 0.63 25.14 -9.01
C GLU A 452 0.39 24.13 -7.89
N GLN A 453 1.13 23.01 -7.88
CA GLN A 453 0.93 21.91 -6.94
C GLN A 453 1.99 21.87 -5.85
N ASN A 454 1.52 21.64 -4.62
CA ASN A 454 2.36 21.38 -3.47
C ASN A 454 2.00 20.03 -2.84
N ASP A 455 3.01 19.24 -2.50
CA ASP A 455 2.88 18.11 -1.58
C ASP A 455 3.49 18.50 -0.23
N PHE A 456 2.64 18.70 0.77
CA PHE A 456 3.04 18.88 2.17
C PHE A 456 3.20 17.52 2.84
N PHE A 457 4.37 17.28 3.42
CA PHE A 457 4.68 16.14 4.28
C PHE A 457 4.66 16.62 5.72
N VAL A 458 3.54 16.39 6.40
CA VAL A 458 3.34 16.75 7.79
C VAL A 458 3.67 15.53 8.65
N MET A 459 4.83 15.56 9.30
CA MET A 459 5.27 14.48 10.17
C MET A 459 4.73 14.70 11.57
N LEU A 460 3.98 13.73 12.09
CA LEU A 460 3.45 13.80 13.45
C LEU A 460 4.47 13.27 14.45
N LYS A 461 4.42 13.78 15.67
CA LYS A 461 5.25 13.30 16.77
C LYS A 461 4.97 11.81 17.03
N PRO A 462 5.99 11.01 17.35
CA PRO A 462 5.78 9.63 17.78
C PRO A 462 4.81 9.56 18.97
N ASN A 463 3.82 8.68 18.89
CA ASN A 463 2.79 8.48 19.92
C ASN A 463 1.87 9.70 20.20
N TYR A 464 1.68 10.60 19.23
CA TYR A 464 0.83 11.78 19.39
C TYR A 464 -0.58 11.43 19.93
N GLU A 465 -1.19 10.32 19.49
CA GLU A 465 -2.52 9.90 19.95
C GLU A 465 -2.56 9.70 21.47
N SER A 466 -1.54 9.04 22.04
CA SER A 466 -1.45 8.81 23.49
C SER A 466 -1.12 10.07 24.28
N GLN A 467 -0.40 11.01 23.68
CA GLN A 467 0.05 12.24 24.35
C GLN A 467 -1.03 13.31 24.35
N PHE A 468 -1.78 13.44 23.26
CA PHE A 468 -2.75 14.51 23.05
C PHE A 468 -4.21 14.02 23.08
N GLY A 469 -4.45 12.72 23.04
CA GLY A 469 -5.81 12.14 23.09
C GLY A 469 -6.63 12.36 21.83
N ARG A 470 -5.98 12.67 20.69
CA ARG A 470 -6.63 13.03 19.43
C ARG A 470 -6.25 12.05 18.32
N SER A 471 -7.22 11.69 17.49
CA SER A 471 -7.00 10.78 16.36
C SER A 471 -6.40 11.50 15.15
N SER A 472 -5.79 10.74 14.23
CA SER A 472 -5.33 11.31 12.95
C SER A 472 -6.47 11.98 12.18
N GLU A 473 -7.68 11.43 12.25
CA GLU A 473 -8.86 11.93 11.54
C GLU A 473 -9.32 13.28 12.08
N GLU A 474 -9.33 13.45 13.42
CA GLU A 474 -9.65 14.72 14.07
C GLU A 474 -8.64 15.82 13.70
N ILE A 475 -7.34 15.46 13.67
CA ILE A 475 -6.28 16.39 13.26
C ILE A 475 -6.47 16.80 11.80
N VAL A 476 -6.76 15.85 10.90
CA VAL A 476 -7.03 16.15 9.48
C VAL A 476 -8.23 17.08 9.32
N GLN A 477 -9.33 16.85 10.04
CA GLN A 477 -10.53 17.70 9.96
C GLN A 477 -10.25 19.14 10.41
N GLU A 478 -9.47 19.32 11.48
CA GLU A 478 -9.10 20.66 11.95
C GLU A 478 -8.08 21.34 11.03
N ILE A 479 -7.10 20.61 10.51
CA ILE A 479 -6.18 21.15 9.49
C ILE A 479 -6.99 21.59 8.27
N ASN A 480 -7.96 20.80 7.81
CA ASN A 480 -8.82 21.19 6.69
C ASN A 480 -9.58 22.50 6.96
N ARG A 481 -10.13 22.64 8.18
CA ARG A 481 -10.81 23.87 8.60
C ARG A 481 -9.87 25.08 8.62
N GLU A 482 -8.60 24.88 9.00
CA GLU A 482 -7.59 25.94 8.92
C GLU A 482 -7.19 26.29 7.50
N LEU A 483 -7.05 25.29 6.63
CA LEU A 483 -6.68 25.50 5.23
C LEU A 483 -7.80 26.20 4.46
N ALA A 484 -9.06 26.06 4.86
CA ALA A 484 -10.19 26.80 4.28
C ALA A 484 -10.05 28.34 4.40
N ALA A 485 -9.21 28.84 5.32
CA ALA A 485 -8.92 30.27 5.43
C ALA A 485 -8.02 30.81 4.31
N PHE A 486 -7.36 29.94 3.54
CA PHE A 486 -6.51 30.36 2.43
C PHE A 486 -7.33 30.38 1.13
N PRO A 487 -7.45 31.54 0.47
CA PRO A 487 -8.20 31.63 -0.79
C PRO A 487 -7.44 30.95 -1.93
N GLY A 488 -8.19 30.34 -2.86
CA GLY A 488 -7.65 29.82 -4.13
C GLY A 488 -6.83 28.54 -4.02
N ILE A 489 -6.92 27.81 -2.90
CA ILE A 489 -6.30 26.50 -2.73
C ILE A 489 -7.34 25.38 -2.63
N ARG A 490 -6.98 24.19 -3.11
CA ARG A 490 -7.78 22.97 -2.97
C ARG A 490 -6.93 21.89 -2.30
N PRO A 491 -7.02 21.71 -0.97
CA PRO A 491 -6.30 20.67 -0.27
C PRO A 491 -6.97 19.31 -0.47
N ALA A 492 -6.16 18.27 -0.66
CA ALA A 492 -6.58 16.88 -0.65
C ALA A 492 -5.67 16.10 0.31
N PHE A 493 -6.26 15.39 1.26
CA PHE A 493 -5.51 14.72 2.32
C PHE A 493 -5.30 13.24 1.99
N SER A 494 -4.12 12.74 2.36
CA SER A 494 -3.73 11.34 2.23
C SER A 494 -2.59 11.06 3.23
N GLN A 495 -1.86 9.98 3.01
CA GLN A 495 -0.66 9.63 3.76
C GLN A 495 0.48 9.33 2.78
N PRO A 496 1.76 9.50 3.15
CA PRO A 496 2.88 9.42 2.20
C PRO A 496 2.94 8.13 1.35
N ILE A 497 2.73 6.95 1.95
CA ILE A 497 2.73 5.68 1.23
C ILE A 497 1.41 5.52 0.48
N ALA A 498 0.27 5.75 1.12
CA ALA A 498 -1.05 5.66 0.49
C ALA A 498 -1.15 6.53 -0.78
N LEU A 499 -0.73 7.79 -0.71
CA LEU A 499 -0.70 8.75 -1.82
C LEU A 499 0.09 8.18 -3.00
N ARG A 500 1.34 7.73 -2.75
CA ARG A 500 2.23 7.24 -3.81
C ARG A 500 1.77 5.90 -4.37
N VAL A 501 1.17 5.06 -3.56
CA VAL A 501 0.63 3.77 -3.99
C VAL A 501 -0.63 3.96 -4.84
N ASN A 502 -1.56 4.82 -4.43
CA ASN A 502 -2.76 5.15 -5.21
C ASN A 502 -2.37 5.74 -6.58
N GLU A 503 -1.43 6.68 -6.58
CA GLU A 503 -0.89 7.32 -7.79
C GLU A 503 -0.24 6.31 -8.74
N LEU A 504 0.63 5.43 -8.24
CA LEU A 504 1.32 4.42 -9.06
C LEU A 504 0.39 3.35 -9.65
N ILE A 505 -0.72 3.01 -8.97
CA ILE A 505 -1.62 1.94 -9.40
C ILE A 505 -2.70 2.44 -10.34
N SER A 506 -3.33 3.56 -9.98
CA SER A 506 -4.54 4.05 -10.65
C SER A 506 -4.33 5.36 -11.42
N GLY A 507 -3.18 6.02 -11.23
CA GLY A 507 -2.94 7.38 -11.72
C GLY A 507 -3.71 8.45 -10.95
N ILE A 508 -4.41 8.09 -9.88
CA ILE A 508 -5.30 8.94 -9.09
C ILE A 508 -4.79 8.96 -7.65
N LYS A 509 -4.77 10.15 -7.03
CA LYS A 509 -4.28 10.32 -5.64
C LYS A 509 -5.38 10.09 -4.59
N SER A 510 -6.64 10.25 -4.97
CA SER A 510 -7.83 10.16 -4.11
C SER A 510 -8.46 8.75 -4.09
N ASP A 511 -9.33 8.48 -3.11
CA ASP A 511 -9.94 7.15 -2.92
C ASP A 511 -10.84 6.70 -4.09
N VAL A 512 -11.63 7.64 -4.62
CA VAL A 512 -12.58 7.41 -5.72
C VAL A 512 -12.35 8.46 -6.81
N ALA A 513 -12.48 8.03 -8.06
CA ALA A 513 -12.46 8.91 -9.21
C ALA A 513 -13.51 8.51 -10.25
N VAL A 514 -14.16 9.50 -10.84
CA VAL A 514 -14.95 9.34 -12.06
C VAL A 514 -14.07 9.76 -13.23
N LYS A 515 -13.64 8.81 -14.05
CA LYS A 515 -12.83 9.02 -15.25
C LYS A 515 -13.76 9.21 -16.45
N ILE A 516 -13.77 10.39 -17.05
CA ILE A 516 -14.57 10.72 -18.23
C ILE A 516 -13.65 10.66 -19.46
N PHE A 517 -14.03 9.91 -20.48
CA PHE A 517 -13.26 9.71 -21.71
C PHE A 517 -13.99 10.31 -22.91
N GLY A 518 -13.24 10.89 -23.84
CA GLY A 518 -13.74 11.45 -25.09
C GLY A 518 -12.73 12.39 -25.74
N ASP A 519 -13.01 12.86 -26.96
CA ASP A 519 -12.01 13.58 -27.76
C ASP A 519 -11.96 15.09 -27.48
N ASP A 520 -13.11 15.72 -27.23
CA ASP A 520 -13.21 17.16 -26.95
C ASP A 520 -13.07 17.47 -25.46
N MET A 521 -12.05 18.27 -25.12
CA MET A 521 -11.75 18.69 -23.74
C MET A 521 -12.82 19.59 -23.14
N GLU A 522 -13.53 20.40 -23.93
CA GLU A 522 -14.60 21.27 -23.43
C GLU A 522 -15.83 20.47 -23.03
N VAL A 523 -16.16 19.42 -23.79
CA VAL A 523 -17.24 18.48 -23.42
C VAL A 523 -16.88 17.74 -22.13
N LEU A 524 -15.63 17.28 -22.00
CA LEU A 524 -15.15 16.64 -20.77
C LEU A 524 -15.26 17.61 -19.57
N ARG A 525 -14.78 18.86 -19.73
CA ARG A 525 -14.83 19.90 -18.70
C ARG A 525 -16.25 20.20 -18.24
N ALA A 526 -17.15 20.47 -19.19
CA ALA A 526 -18.55 20.79 -18.89
C ALA A 526 -19.27 19.64 -18.21
N THR A 527 -18.93 18.39 -18.55
CA THR A 527 -19.46 17.20 -17.89
C THR A 527 -18.94 17.11 -16.45
N ALA A 528 -17.64 17.26 -16.24
CA ALA A 528 -17.03 17.24 -14.90
C ALA A 528 -17.57 18.34 -13.97
N GLU A 529 -17.78 19.55 -14.49
CA GLU A 529 -18.35 20.69 -13.74
C GLU A 529 -19.80 20.45 -13.31
N LYS A 530 -20.57 19.67 -14.08
CA LYS A 530 -21.90 19.22 -13.67
C LYS A 530 -21.85 18.09 -12.63
N MET A 531 -20.86 17.20 -12.73
CA MET A 531 -20.71 16.06 -11.82
C MET A 531 -20.22 16.46 -10.43
N ALA A 532 -19.27 17.39 -10.32
CA ALA A 532 -18.61 17.71 -9.04
C ALA A 532 -19.58 18.23 -7.95
N PRO A 533 -20.56 19.12 -8.24
CA PRO A 533 -21.56 19.53 -7.24
C PRO A 533 -22.43 18.36 -6.77
N ILE A 534 -22.88 17.51 -7.70
CA ILE A 534 -23.71 16.34 -7.38
C ILE A 534 -22.95 15.38 -6.46
N LEU A 535 -21.66 15.14 -6.75
CA LEU A 535 -20.80 14.31 -5.90
C LEU A 535 -20.58 14.94 -4.52
N SER A 536 -20.49 16.28 -4.43
CA SER A 536 -20.24 17.00 -3.17
C SER A 536 -21.46 16.99 -2.23
N GLU A 537 -22.67 16.83 -2.76
CA GLU A 537 -23.91 16.69 -1.97
C GLU A 537 -24.10 15.29 -1.36
N ILE A 538 -23.31 14.30 -1.80
CA ILE A 538 -23.42 12.93 -1.29
C ILE A 538 -22.75 12.87 0.08
N GLU A 539 -23.47 12.30 1.06
CA GLU A 539 -22.93 12.08 2.39
C GLU A 539 -21.64 11.25 2.33
N GLY A 540 -20.59 11.73 2.99
CA GLY A 540 -19.27 11.14 3.02
C GLY A 540 -18.32 11.61 1.92
N ALA A 541 -18.76 12.47 1.01
CA ALA A 541 -17.88 13.11 0.04
C ALA A 541 -16.89 14.07 0.73
N GLY A 542 -15.59 13.84 0.52
CA GLY A 542 -14.51 14.68 0.99
C GLY A 542 -13.65 15.16 -0.17
N ASP A 543 -13.20 16.42 -0.10
CA ASP A 543 -12.21 17.01 -1.01
C ASP A 543 -12.54 16.84 -2.51
N VAL A 544 -13.84 16.91 -2.89
CA VAL A 544 -14.27 16.73 -4.29
C VAL A 544 -13.58 17.77 -5.17
N LYS A 545 -12.88 17.31 -6.21
CA LYS A 545 -12.15 18.21 -7.12
C LYS A 545 -12.13 17.67 -8.54
N ILE A 546 -12.10 18.59 -9.49
CA ILE A 546 -11.91 18.28 -10.91
C ILE A 546 -10.43 18.46 -11.22
N GLU A 547 -9.86 17.53 -11.98
CA GLU A 547 -8.54 17.68 -12.57
C GLU A 547 -8.48 18.98 -13.39
N GLN A 548 -7.54 19.86 -13.03
CA GLN A 548 -7.52 21.21 -13.57
C GLN A 548 -6.91 21.21 -14.98
N ILE A 549 -7.77 21.18 -16.00
CA ILE A 549 -7.34 21.19 -17.40
C ILE A 549 -7.36 22.57 -18.05
N SER A 550 -8.01 23.58 -17.48
CA SER A 550 -8.18 24.90 -18.12
C SER A 550 -7.60 26.04 -17.27
N GLY A 551 -7.36 27.17 -17.93
CA GLY A 551 -6.90 28.40 -17.28
C GLY A 551 -5.38 28.61 -17.35
N PHE A 552 -4.66 27.87 -18.18
CA PHE A 552 -3.26 28.15 -18.48
C PHE A 552 -3.19 29.19 -19.60
N SER A 553 -2.62 30.36 -19.31
CA SER A 553 -2.30 31.36 -20.34
C SER A 553 -0.99 30.98 -21.01
N GLN A 554 -0.96 31.01 -22.35
CA GLN A 554 0.27 30.95 -23.13
C GLN A 554 0.34 32.13 -24.08
N ILE A 555 1.55 32.58 -24.39
CA ILE A 555 1.81 33.52 -25.47
C ILE A 555 2.05 32.70 -26.73
N GLU A 556 1.15 32.81 -27.70
CA GLU A 556 1.25 32.14 -28.99
C GLU A 556 1.85 33.09 -30.03
N ILE A 557 2.87 32.63 -30.75
CA ILE A 557 3.53 33.38 -31.82
C ILE A 557 3.18 32.71 -33.15
N GLN A 558 2.23 33.30 -33.88
CA GLN A 558 1.74 32.79 -35.15
C GLN A 558 2.57 33.33 -36.31
N MET A 559 3.22 32.44 -37.05
CA MET A 559 4.14 32.81 -38.13
C MET A 559 3.38 33.23 -39.39
N ASN A 560 3.63 34.44 -39.91
CA ASN A 560 3.08 34.86 -41.20
C ASN A 560 4.01 34.44 -42.35
N ARG A 561 3.69 33.30 -42.97
CA ARG A 561 4.50 32.72 -44.07
C ARG A 561 4.71 33.67 -45.25
N HIS A 562 3.76 34.55 -45.56
CA HIS A 562 3.89 35.52 -46.64
C HIS A 562 4.84 36.68 -46.28
N ALA A 563 4.83 37.15 -45.03
CA ALA A 563 5.79 38.13 -44.55
C ALA A 563 7.20 37.54 -44.51
N LEU A 564 7.36 36.32 -43.97
CA LEU A 564 8.65 35.60 -43.93
C LEU A 564 9.26 35.43 -45.32
N ALA A 565 8.45 35.01 -46.31
CA ALA A 565 8.90 34.83 -47.68
C ALA A 565 9.42 36.12 -48.32
N ARG A 566 8.79 37.28 -48.04
CA ARG A 566 9.23 38.59 -48.55
C ARG A 566 10.62 38.97 -48.09
N HIS A 567 11.01 38.57 -46.89
CA HIS A 567 12.32 38.89 -46.31
C HIS A 567 13.32 37.72 -46.34
N LYS A 568 12.97 36.59 -46.99
CA LYS A 568 13.79 35.36 -47.04
C LYS A 568 14.17 34.84 -45.64
N ILE A 569 13.27 34.98 -44.67
CA ILE A 569 13.49 34.51 -43.29
C ILE A 569 12.86 33.14 -43.13
N ASN A 570 13.61 32.16 -42.58
CA ASN A 570 13.04 30.85 -42.29
C ASN A 570 12.37 30.86 -40.91
N ILE A 571 11.38 29.96 -40.74
CA ILE A 571 10.74 29.76 -39.43
C ILE A 571 11.77 29.40 -38.35
N GLU A 572 12.82 28.65 -38.70
CA GLU A 572 13.87 28.29 -37.74
C GLU A 572 14.68 29.50 -37.26
N ASP A 573 14.81 30.56 -38.05
CA ASP A 573 15.52 31.76 -37.61
C ASP A 573 14.74 32.48 -36.50
N ILE A 574 13.40 32.47 -36.58
CA ILE A 574 12.52 32.97 -35.51
C ILE A 574 12.51 32.01 -34.32
N ASN A 575 12.38 30.71 -34.54
CA ASN A 575 12.41 29.72 -33.46
C ASN A 575 13.70 29.81 -32.67
N LEU A 576 14.84 29.98 -33.35
CA LEU A 576 16.15 30.14 -32.72
C LEU A 576 16.20 31.44 -31.91
N LEU A 577 15.70 32.55 -32.46
CA LEU A 577 15.60 33.82 -31.75
C LEU A 577 14.78 33.65 -30.47
N ILE A 578 13.55 33.14 -30.55
CA ILE A 578 12.67 32.97 -29.37
C ILE A 578 13.28 31.99 -28.36
N ARG A 579 13.78 30.83 -28.82
CA ARG A 579 14.41 29.81 -27.96
C ARG A 579 15.62 30.37 -27.21
N THR A 580 16.42 31.21 -27.86
CA THR A 580 17.67 31.74 -27.28
C THR A 580 17.41 33.02 -26.50
N ALA A 581 16.82 34.04 -27.12
CA ALA A 581 16.55 35.33 -26.51
C ALA A 581 15.57 35.21 -25.33
N VAL A 582 14.44 34.52 -25.51
CA VAL A 582 13.37 34.42 -24.49
C VAL A 582 13.59 33.21 -23.60
N GLY A 583 13.73 32.02 -24.18
CA GLY A 583 13.85 30.75 -23.44
C GLY A 583 15.19 30.54 -22.74
N GLY A 584 16.26 31.09 -23.30
CA GLY A 584 17.63 30.86 -22.88
C GLY A 584 18.21 29.58 -23.49
N GLY A 585 18.94 29.75 -24.61
CA GLY A 585 19.53 28.64 -25.36
C GLY A 585 20.82 28.14 -24.73
N ILE A 586 21.00 26.82 -24.60
CA ILE A 586 22.24 26.22 -24.11
C ILE A 586 23.25 26.17 -25.26
N ALA A 587 24.39 26.84 -25.12
CA ALA A 587 25.44 26.91 -26.13
C ALA A 587 26.47 25.79 -25.98
N THR A 588 26.93 25.55 -24.75
CA THR A 588 27.93 24.54 -24.41
C THR A 588 27.87 24.24 -22.91
N THR A 589 28.73 23.34 -22.42
CA THR A 589 28.83 22.96 -21.00
C THR A 589 30.26 23.20 -20.51
N VAL A 590 30.41 23.84 -19.35
CA VAL A 590 31.69 24.04 -18.65
C VAL A 590 31.91 22.91 -17.65
N TYR A 591 33.15 22.41 -17.59
CA TYR A 591 33.55 21.33 -16.70
C TYR A 591 34.39 21.86 -15.53
N GLU A 592 33.86 21.75 -14.31
CA GLU A 592 34.58 22.08 -13.06
C GLU A 592 34.94 20.78 -12.33
N GLY A 593 36.09 20.20 -12.69
CA GLY A 593 36.47 18.87 -12.23
C GLY A 593 35.48 17.81 -12.75
N GLN A 594 34.66 17.27 -11.86
CA GLN A 594 33.60 16.31 -12.22
C GLN A 594 32.22 16.95 -12.40
N LYS A 595 32.07 18.23 -12.06
CA LYS A 595 30.80 18.97 -12.16
C LYS A 595 30.64 19.52 -13.57
N ARG A 596 29.40 19.61 -14.03
CA ARG A 596 29.02 20.10 -15.35
C ARG A 596 28.00 21.21 -15.17
N PHE A 597 28.23 22.34 -15.82
CA PHE A 597 27.34 23.50 -15.76
C PHE A 597 27.11 24.05 -17.17
N ASP A 598 25.85 24.30 -17.51
CA ASP A 598 25.51 24.81 -18.83
C ASP A 598 25.87 26.29 -18.98
N VAL A 599 26.31 26.65 -20.18
CA VAL A 599 26.45 28.03 -20.64
C VAL A 599 25.19 28.38 -21.43
N GLN A 600 24.34 29.21 -20.83
CA GLN A 600 23.09 29.65 -21.40
C GLN A 600 23.25 31.06 -21.99
N VAL A 601 22.78 31.25 -23.23
CA VAL A 601 22.66 32.56 -23.87
C VAL A 601 21.21 33.01 -23.78
N ARG A 602 20.96 34.19 -23.18
CA ARG A 602 19.61 34.73 -23.00
C ARG A 602 19.62 36.25 -22.95
N PHE A 603 18.60 36.91 -23.52
CA PHE A 603 18.51 38.37 -23.41
C PHE A 603 18.23 38.86 -21.97
N PRO A 604 18.61 40.11 -21.65
CA PRO A 604 18.23 40.79 -20.41
C PRO A 604 16.72 40.71 -20.18
N LEU A 605 16.30 40.67 -18.91
CA LEU A 605 14.89 40.50 -18.57
C LEU A 605 14.01 41.61 -19.16
N GLU A 606 14.51 42.85 -19.18
CA GLU A 606 13.85 44.05 -19.69
C GLU A 606 13.61 44.00 -21.20
N LYS A 607 14.33 43.12 -21.91
CA LYS A 607 14.22 42.93 -23.37
C LYS A 607 13.32 41.74 -23.74
N ARG A 608 12.61 41.14 -22.78
CA ARG A 608 11.75 39.96 -23.00
C ARG A 608 10.64 39.81 -21.95
N SER A 609 10.30 40.88 -21.23
CA SER A 609 9.31 40.86 -20.16
C SER A 609 7.88 40.88 -20.68
N ASP A 610 7.65 41.53 -21.82
CA ASP A 610 6.32 41.87 -22.32
C ASP A 610 6.19 41.61 -23.83
N ILE A 611 4.95 41.46 -24.30
CA ILE A 611 4.63 41.16 -25.71
C ILE A 611 5.18 42.27 -26.62
N ASP A 612 4.90 43.53 -26.31
CA ASP A 612 5.35 44.69 -27.10
C ASP A 612 6.89 44.71 -27.29
N VAL A 613 7.63 44.26 -26.27
CA VAL A 613 9.09 44.19 -26.30
C VAL A 613 9.55 43.01 -27.19
N ILE A 614 8.83 41.89 -27.15
CA ILE A 614 9.11 40.73 -28.01
C ILE A 614 8.83 41.07 -29.47
N GLU A 615 7.75 41.81 -29.78
CA GLU A 615 7.44 42.25 -31.14
C GLU A 615 8.52 43.15 -31.75
N GLN A 616 9.20 43.95 -30.91
CA GLN A 616 10.29 44.82 -31.31
C GLN A 616 11.64 44.09 -31.48
N MET A 617 11.73 42.79 -31.14
CA MET A 617 12.95 42.02 -31.36
C MET A 617 13.27 41.97 -32.85
N LEU A 618 14.54 42.15 -33.19
CA LEU A 618 14.97 42.17 -34.57
C LEU A 618 15.40 40.78 -35.03
N VAL A 619 14.88 40.37 -36.18
CA VAL A 619 15.28 39.17 -36.91
C VAL A 619 16.18 39.59 -38.07
N GLN A 620 17.37 38.99 -38.15
CA GLN A 620 18.31 39.28 -39.24
C GLN A 620 17.87 38.56 -40.52
N SER A 621 17.66 39.32 -41.60
CA SER A 621 17.43 38.75 -42.93
C SER A 621 18.76 38.29 -43.54
N PRO A 622 18.79 37.18 -44.29
CA PRO A 622 19.95 36.81 -45.11
C PRO A 622 20.37 37.88 -46.12
N SER A 623 19.50 38.85 -46.40
CA SER A 623 19.78 40.01 -47.26
C SER A 623 20.53 41.14 -46.54
N GLY A 624 20.87 40.97 -45.26
CA GLY A 624 21.77 41.86 -44.51
C GLY A 624 21.10 43.01 -43.74
N TYR A 625 19.78 43.14 -43.80
CA TYR A 625 19.00 44.08 -42.98
C TYR A 625 18.22 43.34 -41.88
N ASN A 626 17.79 44.09 -40.86
CA ASN A 626 17.02 43.57 -39.73
C ASN A 626 15.54 43.92 -39.87
N VAL A 627 14.66 43.00 -39.47
CA VAL A 627 13.20 43.17 -39.51
C VAL A 627 12.62 42.98 -38.11
N PRO A 628 11.75 43.89 -37.60
CA PRO A 628 11.03 43.67 -36.35
C PRO A 628 10.18 42.40 -36.41
N LEU A 629 10.17 41.63 -35.31
CA LEU A 629 9.45 40.38 -35.22
C LEU A 629 7.94 40.58 -35.46
N GLY A 630 7.36 41.68 -34.98
CA GLY A 630 5.94 42.02 -35.17
C GLY A 630 5.51 42.24 -36.63
N GLU A 631 6.44 42.48 -37.56
CA GLU A 631 6.12 42.50 -39.00
C GLU A 631 5.98 41.09 -39.60
N LEU A 632 6.54 40.09 -38.92
CA LEU A 632 6.68 38.71 -39.40
C LEU A 632 5.70 37.74 -38.73
N VAL A 633 5.19 38.08 -37.54
CA VAL A 633 4.36 37.21 -36.71
C VAL A 633 3.22 37.99 -36.06
N THR A 634 2.18 37.29 -35.65
CA THR A 634 1.15 37.79 -34.73
C THR A 634 1.40 37.18 -33.36
N ILE A 635 1.47 37.99 -32.30
CA ILE A 635 1.66 37.51 -30.92
C ILE A 635 0.38 37.73 -30.13
N GLU A 636 -0.20 36.66 -29.58
CA GLU A 636 -1.45 36.73 -28.82
C GLU A 636 -1.34 35.93 -27.52
N GLU A 637 -1.92 36.45 -26.43
CA GLU A 637 -2.12 35.66 -25.21
C GLU A 637 -3.41 34.84 -25.35
N VAL A 638 -3.26 33.52 -25.38
CA VAL A 638 -4.39 32.59 -25.54
C VAL A 638 -4.47 31.65 -24.34
N LYS A 639 -5.69 31.23 -24.00
CA LYS A 639 -5.93 30.23 -22.97
C LYS A 639 -5.88 28.85 -23.59
N VAL A 640 -5.05 27.98 -23.05
CA VAL A 640 -4.90 26.58 -23.48
C VAL A 640 -5.09 25.61 -22.33
N PRO A 641 -5.28 24.32 -22.64
CA PRO A 641 -5.28 23.31 -21.62
C PRO A 641 -3.93 23.25 -20.88
N ALA A 642 -3.96 23.26 -19.55
CA ALA A 642 -2.76 23.14 -18.71
C ALA A 642 -2.08 21.76 -18.86
N GLN A 643 -2.90 20.73 -19.05
CA GLN A 643 -2.49 19.34 -19.17
C GLN A 643 -3.50 18.58 -20.04
N ILE A 644 -2.99 17.65 -20.86
CA ILE A 644 -3.82 16.69 -21.60
C ILE A 644 -3.50 15.29 -21.10
N SER A 645 -4.34 14.79 -20.20
CA SER A 645 -4.23 13.44 -19.67
C SER A 645 -4.83 12.42 -20.64
N ARG A 646 -4.14 11.29 -20.81
CA ARG A 646 -4.58 10.18 -21.66
C ARG A 646 -4.42 8.86 -20.94
N GLU A 647 -5.36 7.96 -21.17
CA GLU A 647 -5.33 6.57 -20.71
C GLU A 647 -5.79 5.69 -21.87
N ASP A 648 -5.03 4.64 -22.18
CA ASP A 648 -5.20 3.81 -23.38
C ASP A 648 -5.37 4.62 -24.68
N SER A 649 -4.50 5.63 -24.86
CA SER A 649 -4.49 6.57 -26.01
C SER A 649 -5.73 7.46 -26.15
N THR A 650 -6.69 7.38 -25.23
CA THR A 650 -7.90 8.22 -25.24
C THR A 650 -7.73 9.37 -24.26
N ARG A 651 -8.15 10.59 -24.62
CA ARG A 651 -8.12 11.72 -23.68
C ARG A 651 -9.12 11.47 -22.55
N ARG A 652 -8.75 11.89 -21.35
CA ARG A 652 -9.57 11.70 -20.17
C ARG A 652 -9.50 12.89 -19.22
N LEU A 653 -10.59 13.10 -18.49
CA LEU A 653 -10.69 14.06 -17.40
C LEU A 653 -11.21 13.35 -16.16
N ILE A 654 -10.66 13.66 -14.99
CA ILE A 654 -11.04 13.02 -13.74
C ILE A 654 -11.76 13.99 -12.80
N VAL A 655 -12.85 13.50 -12.20
CA VAL A 655 -13.44 14.08 -10.98
C VAL A 655 -13.09 13.18 -9.80
N GLU A 656 -12.27 13.69 -8.89
CA GLU A 656 -11.76 12.97 -7.72
C GLU A 656 -12.58 13.27 -6.47
N CYS A 657 -12.65 12.30 -5.56
CA CYS A 657 -13.29 12.42 -4.25
C CYS A 657 -12.64 11.44 -3.26
N ASN A 658 -12.40 11.88 -2.02
CA ASN A 658 -12.07 11.01 -0.89
C ASN A 658 -13.36 10.65 -0.14
N VAL A 659 -13.47 9.44 0.39
CA VAL A 659 -14.67 9.01 1.11
C VAL A 659 -14.38 8.99 2.61
N ARG A 660 -15.11 9.79 3.40
CA ARG A 660 -14.90 9.92 4.86
C ARG A 660 -16.18 9.70 5.64
N GLY A 661 -16.09 9.00 6.77
CA GLY A 661 -17.24 8.73 7.65
C GLY A 661 -18.33 7.84 7.02
N ARG A 662 -18.05 7.25 5.84
CA ARG A 662 -18.96 6.37 5.10
C ARG A 662 -18.14 5.32 4.34
N ASP A 663 -18.77 4.22 3.97
CA ASP A 663 -18.13 3.19 3.15
C ASP A 663 -18.11 3.53 1.65
N MET A 664 -17.07 3.06 0.98
CA MET A 664 -16.80 3.35 -0.42
C MET A 664 -17.83 2.74 -1.37
N GLY A 665 -18.31 1.53 -1.08
CA GLY A 665 -19.24 0.85 -1.98
C GLY A 665 -20.63 1.49 -2.00
N SER A 666 -21.19 1.83 -0.85
CA SER A 666 -22.48 2.53 -0.76
C SER A 666 -22.38 3.93 -1.35
N PHE A 667 -21.28 4.64 -1.09
CA PHE A 667 -21.00 5.94 -1.70
C PHE A 667 -21.04 5.87 -3.23
N VAL A 668 -20.30 4.94 -3.83
CA VAL A 668 -20.26 4.79 -5.30
C VAL A 668 -21.60 4.29 -5.85
N ALA A 669 -22.33 3.44 -5.14
CA ALA A 669 -23.65 3.00 -5.56
C ALA A 669 -24.65 4.16 -5.65
N GLU A 670 -24.69 5.02 -4.64
CA GLU A 670 -25.51 6.23 -4.66
C GLU A 670 -25.03 7.21 -5.74
N ALA A 671 -23.72 7.41 -5.87
CA ALA A 671 -23.15 8.30 -6.86
C ALA A 671 -23.46 7.85 -8.30
N LYS A 672 -23.40 6.53 -8.58
CA LYS A 672 -23.84 5.97 -9.87
C LYS A 672 -25.31 6.27 -10.15
N GLN A 673 -26.17 6.15 -9.16
CA GLN A 673 -27.59 6.47 -9.31
C GLN A 673 -27.82 7.95 -9.61
N ARG A 674 -27.16 8.86 -8.87
CA ARG A 674 -27.30 10.31 -9.07
C ARG A 674 -26.69 10.80 -10.39
N LEU A 675 -25.63 10.14 -10.87
CA LEU A 675 -24.93 10.51 -12.12
C LEU A 675 -25.50 9.84 -13.38
N ALA A 676 -26.46 8.91 -13.25
CA ALA A 676 -27.03 8.17 -14.38
C ALA A 676 -27.68 9.08 -15.45
N SER A 677 -28.28 10.20 -15.05
CA SER A 677 -28.85 11.17 -15.99
C SER A 677 -27.78 11.88 -16.83
N ILE A 678 -26.61 12.17 -16.23
CA ILE A 678 -25.45 12.71 -16.93
C ILE A 678 -24.89 11.64 -17.88
N GLU A 679 -24.79 10.39 -17.42
CA GLU A 679 -24.32 9.28 -18.26
C GLU A 679 -25.11 9.15 -19.56
N ASN A 680 -26.45 9.16 -19.43
CA ASN A 680 -27.36 8.99 -20.55
C ASN A 680 -27.44 10.21 -21.48
N SER A 681 -26.91 11.37 -21.07
CA SER A 681 -26.93 12.60 -21.87
C SER A 681 -25.58 12.92 -22.53
N MET A 682 -24.57 12.05 -22.36
CA MET A 682 -23.27 12.23 -23.00
C MET A 682 -23.35 11.98 -24.53
N PRO A 683 -22.54 12.68 -25.34
CA PRO A 683 -22.45 12.42 -26.78
C PRO A 683 -21.92 11.01 -27.09
N GLU A 684 -22.18 10.52 -28.31
CA GLU A 684 -21.62 9.26 -28.79
C GLU A 684 -20.08 9.28 -28.75
N GLY A 685 -19.47 8.15 -28.38
CA GLY A 685 -18.02 8.03 -28.21
C GLY A 685 -17.50 8.47 -26.83
N TYR A 686 -18.33 9.10 -26.01
CA TYR A 686 -17.98 9.44 -24.63
C TYR A 686 -18.43 8.32 -23.67
N ARG A 687 -17.62 8.08 -22.66
CA ARG A 687 -17.92 7.11 -21.59
C ARG A 687 -17.31 7.61 -20.30
N PHE A 688 -17.86 7.21 -19.16
CA PHE A 688 -17.14 7.33 -17.91
C PHE A 688 -16.98 5.97 -17.24
N THR A 689 -15.94 5.86 -16.42
CA THR A 689 -15.65 4.68 -15.61
C THR A 689 -15.25 5.12 -14.22
N TRP A 690 -15.30 4.19 -13.27
CA TRP A 690 -14.93 4.45 -11.89
C TRP A 690 -13.51 3.93 -11.64
N GLY A 691 -12.65 4.80 -11.12
CA GLY A 691 -11.26 4.53 -10.81
C GLY A 691 -10.95 4.71 -9.32
N GLY A 692 -9.65 4.65 -8.99
CA GLY A 692 -9.14 4.78 -7.63
C GLY A 692 -9.15 3.44 -6.90
N GLN A 693 -9.28 3.48 -5.58
CA GLN A 693 -9.35 2.27 -4.75
C GLN A 693 -10.60 1.44 -5.01
N PHE A 694 -11.69 2.07 -5.45
CA PHE A 694 -12.93 1.37 -5.80
C PHE A 694 -12.74 0.37 -6.96
N GLU A 695 -11.88 0.69 -7.92
CA GLU A 695 -11.53 -0.22 -9.03
C GLU A 695 -10.84 -1.49 -8.49
N ASN A 696 -9.89 -1.31 -7.57
CA ASN A 696 -9.21 -2.41 -6.89
C ASN A 696 -10.20 -3.23 -6.04
N GLN A 697 -11.14 -2.57 -5.36
CA GLN A 697 -12.22 -3.21 -4.61
C GLN A 697 -13.09 -4.08 -5.52
N GLN A 698 -13.60 -3.53 -6.63
CA GLN A 698 -14.44 -4.29 -7.56
C GLN A 698 -13.70 -5.50 -8.12
N ARG A 699 -12.45 -5.33 -8.53
CA ARG A 699 -11.61 -6.41 -9.06
C ARG A 699 -11.42 -7.53 -8.04
N ALA A 700 -11.04 -7.17 -6.81
CA ALA A 700 -10.85 -8.12 -5.73
C ALA A 700 -12.15 -8.85 -5.35
N MET A 701 -13.27 -8.12 -5.23
CA MET A 701 -14.57 -8.70 -4.90
C MET A 701 -15.10 -9.60 -6.01
N ALA A 702 -14.91 -9.24 -7.29
CA ALA A 702 -15.25 -10.11 -8.42
C ALA A 702 -14.46 -11.41 -8.39
N ARG A 703 -13.17 -11.36 -8.06
CA ARG A 703 -12.34 -12.56 -7.88
C ARG A 703 -12.83 -13.39 -6.68
N LEU A 704 -13.13 -12.75 -5.55
CA LEU A 704 -13.61 -13.42 -4.34
C LEU A 704 -14.94 -14.17 -4.56
N LYS A 705 -15.84 -13.62 -5.40
CA LYS A 705 -17.09 -14.31 -5.82
C LYS A 705 -16.82 -15.66 -6.51
N MET A 706 -15.66 -15.85 -7.13
CA MET A 706 -15.24 -17.13 -7.72
C MET A 706 -14.43 -17.99 -6.74
N VAL A 707 -13.55 -17.36 -5.96
CA VAL A 707 -12.63 -18.01 -5.01
C VAL A 707 -13.38 -18.68 -3.87
N VAL A 708 -14.42 -18.04 -3.31
CA VAL A 708 -15.18 -18.59 -2.16
C VAL A 708 -15.93 -19.89 -2.53
N PRO A 709 -16.71 -19.97 -3.63
CA PRO A 709 -17.30 -21.23 -4.08
C PRO A 709 -16.26 -22.32 -4.38
N ALA A 710 -15.13 -21.96 -4.99
CA ALA A 710 -14.05 -22.91 -5.24
C ALA A 710 -13.46 -23.47 -3.94
N ALA A 711 -13.26 -22.64 -2.91
CA ALA A 711 -12.82 -23.08 -1.60
C ALA A 711 -13.83 -24.05 -0.96
N ILE A 712 -15.13 -23.73 -1.00
CA ILE A 712 -16.20 -24.59 -0.49
C ILE A 712 -16.22 -25.95 -1.22
N LEU A 713 -16.06 -25.95 -2.55
CA LEU A 713 -16.00 -27.17 -3.34
C LEU A 713 -14.78 -28.03 -2.95
N LEU A 714 -13.60 -27.42 -2.81
CA LEU A 714 -12.39 -28.14 -2.41
C LEU A 714 -12.50 -28.72 -0.99
N VAL A 715 -13.09 -27.95 -0.05
CA VAL A 715 -13.42 -28.43 1.30
C VAL A 715 -14.35 -29.64 1.23
N PHE A 716 -15.41 -29.56 0.43
CA PHE A 716 -16.35 -30.66 0.27
C PHE A 716 -15.67 -31.92 -0.27
N LEU A 717 -14.80 -31.80 -1.29
CA LEU A 717 -14.04 -32.93 -1.84
C LEU A 717 -13.12 -33.56 -0.79
N MET A 718 -12.43 -32.74 0.02
CA MET A 718 -11.57 -33.20 1.09
C MET A 718 -12.36 -33.88 2.23
N LEU A 719 -13.52 -33.34 2.61
CA LEU A 719 -14.42 -33.95 3.59
C LEU A 719 -14.96 -35.30 3.10
N PHE A 720 -15.41 -35.36 1.84
CA PHE A 720 -15.90 -36.58 1.22
C PHE A 720 -14.82 -37.67 1.21
N SER A 721 -13.57 -37.30 0.86
CA SER A 721 -12.42 -38.21 0.89
C SER A 721 -12.08 -38.70 2.30
N SER A 722 -12.16 -37.82 3.30
CA SER A 722 -11.85 -38.15 4.70
C SER A 722 -12.85 -39.16 5.30
N LEU A 723 -14.15 -38.86 5.13
CA LEU A 723 -15.26 -39.59 5.78
C LEU A 723 -15.80 -40.75 4.94
N ASN A 724 -15.47 -40.82 3.65
CA ASN A 724 -16.01 -41.79 2.69
C ASN A 724 -17.56 -41.85 2.71
N SER A 725 -18.20 -40.72 3.01
CA SER A 725 -19.64 -40.60 3.20
C SER A 725 -20.11 -39.24 2.70
N PHE A 726 -20.89 -39.25 1.62
CA PHE A 726 -21.51 -38.04 1.06
C PHE A 726 -22.41 -37.34 2.09
N LYS A 727 -23.17 -38.12 2.86
CA LYS A 727 -24.10 -37.59 3.89
C LYS A 727 -23.35 -36.89 5.02
N SER A 728 -22.29 -37.53 5.54
CA SER A 728 -21.48 -36.96 6.63
C SER A 728 -20.74 -35.69 6.17
N ALA A 729 -20.20 -35.69 4.93
CA ALA A 729 -19.55 -34.52 4.35
C ALA A 729 -20.51 -33.35 4.12
N LEU A 730 -21.70 -33.61 3.55
CA LEU A 730 -22.73 -32.58 3.33
C LEU A 730 -23.22 -32.00 4.66
N LEU A 731 -23.35 -32.83 5.69
CA LEU A 731 -23.80 -32.39 7.02
C LEU A 731 -22.83 -31.39 7.66
N ILE A 732 -21.52 -31.63 7.54
CA ILE A 732 -20.51 -30.67 7.99
C ILE A 732 -20.57 -29.39 7.15
N LEU A 733 -20.79 -29.52 5.84
CA LEU A 733 -20.89 -28.36 4.96
C LEU A 733 -22.13 -27.48 5.28
N VAL A 734 -23.26 -28.08 5.64
CA VAL A 734 -24.46 -27.35 6.09
C VAL A 734 -24.22 -26.61 7.40
N ASN A 735 -23.25 -27.02 8.21
CA ASN A 735 -22.85 -26.29 9.42
C ASN A 735 -22.05 -25.00 9.10
N LEU A 736 -21.54 -24.86 7.88
CA LEU A 736 -20.63 -23.78 7.52
C LEU A 736 -21.27 -22.37 7.49
N PRO A 737 -22.49 -22.17 6.93
CA PRO A 737 -23.17 -20.87 6.99
C PRO A 737 -23.43 -20.39 8.42
N PHE A 738 -23.56 -21.31 9.38
CA PHE A 738 -23.73 -20.99 10.79
C PHE A 738 -22.48 -20.37 11.40
N ALA A 739 -21.28 -20.75 10.97
CA ALA A 739 -20.05 -20.09 11.37
C ALA A 739 -19.97 -18.64 10.84
N LEU A 740 -20.50 -18.38 9.63
CA LEU A 740 -20.50 -17.04 9.05
C LEU A 740 -21.33 -16.04 9.87
N VAL A 741 -22.38 -16.50 10.55
CA VAL A 741 -23.27 -15.66 11.38
C VAL A 741 -22.49 -14.86 12.41
N GLY A 742 -21.61 -15.51 13.19
CA GLY A 742 -20.82 -14.82 14.20
C GLY A 742 -19.81 -13.84 13.62
N GLY A 743 -19.24 -14.15 12.45
CA GLY A 743 -18.34 -13.26 11.74
C GLY A 743 -19.04 -11.99 11.25
N ILE A 744 -20.24 -12.12 10.66
CA ILE A 744 -21.09 -11.01 10.20
C ILE A 744 -21.48 -10.11 11.39
N LEU A 745 -21.94 -10.72 12.49
CA LEU A 745 -22.32 -9.97 13.68
C LEU A 745 -21.12 -9.26 14.33
N ALA A 746 -19.94 -9.89 14.35
CA ALA A 746 -18.74 -9.28 14.92
C ALA A 746 -18.32 -8.02 14.16
N ILE A 747 -18.26 -8.07 12.83
CA ILE A 747 -17.91 -6.87 12.06
C ILE A 747 -18.99 -5.80 12.14
N TYR A 748 -20.26 -6.18 12.23
CA TYR A 748 -21.36 -5.23 12.42
C TYR A 748 -21.27 -4.50 13.77
N PHE A 749 -21.12 -5.23 14.88
CA PHE A 749 -21.02 -4.60 16.22
C PHE A 749 -19.73 -3.82 16.44
N LEU A 750 -18.66 -4.18 15.73
CA LEU A 750 -17.38 -3.46 15.79
C LEU A 750 -17.29 -2.30 14.79
N ASN A 751 -18.35 -2.01 14.03
CA ASN A 751 -18.37 -1.00 12.96
C ASN A 751 -17.23 -1.18 11.95
N ILE A 752 -16.96 -2.43 11.56
CA ILE A 752 -15.94 -2.78 10.57
C ILE A 752 -16.62 -3.03 9.22
N HIS A 753 -16.13 -2.36 8.17
CA HIS A 753 -16.59 -2.58 6.81
C HIS A 753 -16.14 -3.94 6.25
N LEU A 754 -16.92 -4.49 5.33
CA LEU A 754 -16.54 -5.65 4.56
C LEU A 754 -15.44 -5.28 3.56
N SER A 755 -14.22 -5.64 3.91
CA SER A 755 -13.01 -5.44 3.09
C SER A 755 -12.46 -6.74 2.51
N VAL A 756 -11.42 -6.65 1.68
CA VAL A 756 -10.67 -7.84 1.22
C VAL A 756 -10.10 -8.59 2.43
N ALA A 757 -9.61 -7.88 3.46
CA ALA A 757 -9.11 -8.49 4.70
C ALA A 757 -10.21 -9.26 5.45
N ALA A 758 -11.40 -8.66 5.63
CA ALA A 758 -12.53 -9.35 6.26
C ALA A 758 -12.98 -10.59 5.47
N SER A 759 -12.99 -10.51 4.13
CA SER A 759 -13.33 -11.62 3.24
C SER A 759 -12.36 -12.80 3.37
N VAL A 760 -11.06 -12.52 3.45
CA VAL A 760 -10.03 -13.53 3.76
C VAL A 760 -10.28 -14.16 5.13
N GLY A 761 -10.78 -13.38 6.10
CA GLY A 761 -11.17 -13.90 7.42
C GLY A 761 -12.35 -14.85 7.38
N PHE A 762 -13.35 -14.57 6.55
CA PHE A 762 -14.44 -15.51 6.32
C PHE A 762 -13.92 -16.80 5.69
N ILE A 763 -13.02 -16.71 4.70
CA ILE A 763 -12.38 -17.88 4.09
C ILE A 763 -11.62 -18.69 5.14
N ALA A 764 -10.76 -18.05 5.94
CA ALA A 764 -10.02 -18.71 7.02
C ALA A 764 -10.97 -19.40 8.03
N LEU A 765 -12.04 -18.71 8.42
CA LEU A 765 -13.08 -19.24 9.29
C LEU A 765 -13.74 -20.49 8.72
N LEU A 766 -13.93 -20.58 7.39
CA LEU A 766 -14.49 -21.79 6.77
C LEU A 766 -13.65 -23.03 7.09
N GLY A 767 -12.32 -22.91 6.99
CA GLY A 767 -11.40 -24.00 7.29
C GLY A 767 -11.49 -24.46 8.73
N VAL A 768 -11.40 -23.52 9.69
CA VAL A 768 -11.41 -23.84 11.13
C VAL A 768 -12.77 -24.36 11.60
N ALA A 769 -13.87 -23.82 11.06
CA ALA A 769 -15.22 -24.31 11.39
C ALA A 769 -15.42 -25.77 10.95
N VAL A 770 -14.81 -26.16 9.82
CA VAL A 770 -14.89 -27.52 9.29
C VAL A 770 -14.08 -28.51 10.13
N GLU A 771 -12.92 -28.10 10.67
CA GLU A 771 -12.09 -28.93 11.55
C GLU A 771 -12.89 -29.48 12.74
N ASN A 772 -13.56 -28.60 13.49
CA ASN A 772 -14.36 -29.00 14.66
C ASN A 772 -15.50 -29.97 14.28
N GLY A 773 -16.17 -29.73 13.15
CA GLY A 773 -17.23 -30.59 12.64
C GLY A 773 -16.71 -31.96 12.19
N LEU A 774 -15.57 -32.01 11.52
CA LEU A 774 -14.94 -33.25 11.04
C LEU A 774 -14.56 -34.17 12.20
N VAL A 775 -13.92 -33.65 13.24
CA VAL A 775 -13.50 -34.45 14.40
C VAL A 775 -14.72 -35.03 15.12
N LEU A 776 -15.78 -34.23 15.29
CA LEU A 776 -17.00 -34.67 15.98
C LEU A 776 -17.78 -35.73 15.18
N VAL A 777 -17.99 -35.50 13.88
CA VAL A 777 -18.72 -36.44 13.01
C VAL A 777 -17.95 -37.72 12.78
N SER A 778 -16.62 -37.66 12.63
CA SER A 778 -15.78 -38.85 12.56
C SER A 778 -15.94 -39.73 13.80
N PHE A 779 -16.15 -39.13 14.97
CA PHE A 779 -16.35 -39.87 16.21
C PHE A 779 -17.78 -40.44 16.33
N PHE A 780 -18.79 -39.74 15.82
CA PHE A 780 -20.14 -40.32 15.65
C PHE A 780 -20.10 -41.58 14.79
N ASP A 781 -19.44 -41.49 13.63
CA ASP A 781 -19.33 -42.60 12.69
C ASP A 781 -18.53 -43.77 13.30
N GLN A 782 -17.47 -43.49 14.08
CA GLN A 782 -16.69 -44.50 14.81
C GLN A 782 -17.53 -45.25 15.87
N LEU A 783 -18.30 -44.55 16.70
CA LEU A 783 -19.15 -45.19 17.72
C LEU A 783 -20.29 -46.00 17.10
N ARG A 784 -20.81 -45.57 15.95
CA ARG A 784 -21.81 -46.34 15.19
C ARG A 784 -21.21 -47.59 14.55
N ALA A 785 -19.98 -47.51 14.05
CA ALA A 785 -19.26 -48.69 13.57
C ALA A 785 -19.00 -49.72 14.68
N GLN A 786 -18.96 -49.28 15.95
CA GLN A 786 -18.90 -50.14 17.13
C GLN A 786 -20.27 -50.68 17.58
N GLY A 787 -21.34 -50.44 16.82
CA GLY A 787 -22.68 -51.00 17.06
C GLY A 787 -23.61 -50.16 17.95
N LYS A 788 -23.22 -48.93 18.34
CA LYS A 788 -24.09 -48.05 19.14
C LYS A 788 -25.22 -47.46 18.27
N LYS A 789 -26.43 -47.36 18.85
CA LYS A 789 -27.57 -46.65 18.23
C LYS A 789 -27.24 -45.18 18.02
N VAL A 790 -27.85 -44.54 17.01
CA VAL A 790 -27.54 -43.16 16.62
C VAL A 790 -27.64 -42.18 17.80
N TYR A 791 -28.68 -42.29 18.63
CA TYR A 791 -28.86 -41.39 19.79
C TYR A 791 -27.74 -41.55 20.82
N ASP A 792 -27.45 -42.78 21.22
CA ASP A 792 -26.45 -43.08 22.25
C ASP A 792 -25.04 -42.72 21.77
N ALA A 793 -24.73 -43.02 20.51
CA ALA A 793 -23.48 -42.64 19.86
C ALA A 793 -23.28 -41.12 19.88
N VAL A 794 -24.31 -40.33 19.56
CA VAL A 794 -24.23 -38.86 19.55
C VAL A 794 -24.04 -38.29 20.95
N ILE A 795 -24.82 -38.73 21.93
CA ILE A 795 -24.72 -38.24 23.32
C ILE A 795 -23.36 -38.56 23.92
N GLU A 796 -22.85 -39.78 23.71
CA GLU A 796 -21.56 -40.20 24.23
C GLU A 796 -20.39 -39.49 23.54
N ALA A 797 -20.43 -39.37 22.21
CA ALA A 797 -19.44 -38.61 21.47
C ALA A 797 -19.38 -37.16 21.91
N CYS A 798 -20.53 -36.50 22.05
CA CYS A 798 -20.61 -35.12 22.53
C CYS A 798 -20.07 -34.98 23.95
N ARG A 799 -20.38 -35.94 24.84
CA ARG A 799 -19.80 -35.98 26.20
C ARG A 799 -18.27 -36.09 26.14
N LEU A 800 -17.72 -36.98 25.32
CA LEU A 800 -16.27 -37.18 25.26
C LEU A 800 -15.53 -36.04 24.53
N ARG A 801 -16.18 -35.36 23.58
CA ARG A 801 -15.56 -34.36 22.71
C ARG A 801 -15.79 -32.91 23.12
N VAL A 802 -16.75 -32.60 24.00
CA VAL A 802 -17.01 -31.22 24.44
C VAL A 802 -15.77 -30.58 25.06
N ARG A 803 -15.00 -31.31 25.88
CA ARG A 803 -13.80 -30.78 26.52
C ARG A 803 -12.72 -30.41 25.47
N PRO A 804 -12.29 -31.32 24.58
CA PRO A 804 -11.37 -30.98 23.49
C PRO A 804 -11.85 -29.81 22.61
N LEU A 805 -13.12 -29.81 22.17
CA LEU A 805 -13.66 -28.80 21.24
C LEU A 805 -13.76 -27.39 21.86
N VAL A 806 -14.17 -27.31 23.13
CA VAL A 806 -14.19 -26.04 23.86
C VAL A 806 -12.76 -25.56 24.10
N MET A 807 -11.84 -26.48 24.38
CA MET A 807 -10.44 -26.15 24.63
C MET A 807 -9.73 -25.57 23.41
N THR A 808 -9.84 -26.23 22.24
CA THR A 808 -9.25 -25.74 20.98
C THR A 808 -9.81 -24.35 20.64
N THR A 809 -11.13 -24.20 20.70
CA THR A 809 -11.79 -22.93 20.40
C THR A 809 -11.37 -21.82 21.38
N LEU A 810 -11.36 -22.08 22.70
CA LEU A 810 -10.93 -21.08 23.69
C LEU A 810 -9.47 -20.68 23.49
N THR A 811 -8.61 -21.63 23.12
CA THR A 811 -7.19 -21.38 22.88
C THR A 811 -7.01 -20.50 21.65
N THR A 812 -7.72 -20.80 20.56
CA THR A 812 -7.72 -20.00 19.34
C THR A 812 -8.30 -18.60 19.57
N LEU A 813 -9.43 -18.48 20.28
CA LEU A 813 -9.98 -17.17 20.66
C LEU A 813 -8.99 -16.36 21.50
N ALA A 814 -8.39 -16.98 22.51
CA ALA A 814 -7.42 -16.31 23.39
C ALA A 814 -6.15 -15.86 22.64
N GLY A 815 -5.70 -16.64 21.65
CA GLY A 815 -4.59 -16.26 20.78
C GLY A 815 -4.89 -15.06 19.89
N LEU A 816 -6.16 -14.86 19.51
CA LEU A 816 -6.62 -13.78 18.63
C LEU A 816 -6.98 -12.48 19.38
N VAL A 817 -7.34 -12.55 20.67
CA VAL A 817 -7.73 -11.38 21.49
C VAL A 817 -6.71 -10.22 21.41
N PRO A 818 -5.39 -10.43 21.59
CA PRO A 818 -4.42 -9.34 21.56
C PRO A 818 -4.44 -8.56 20.25
N MET A 819 -4.63 -9.26 19.13
CA MET A 819 -4.64 -8.62 17.81
C MET A 819 -5.94 -7.86 17.55
N LEU A 820 -7.07 -8.33 18.10
CA LEU A 820 -8.37 -7.65 17.99
C LEU A 820 -8.38 -6.28 18.68
N TYR A 821 -7.63 -6.13 19.77
CA TYR A 821 -7.52 -4.91 20.57
C TYR A 821 -6.23 -4.12 20.35
N ALA A 822 -5.39 -4.51 19.40
CA ALA A 822 -4.16 -3.78 19.09
C ALA A 822 -4.48 -2.41 18.47
N THR A 823 -3.86 -1.35 19.02
CA THR A 823 -4.04 0.04 18.58
C THR A 823 -2.81 0.65 17.90
N GLY A 824 -1.71 -0.10 17.78
CA GLY A 824 -0.50 0.38 17.09
C GLY A 824 -0.61 0.26 15.57
N SER A 825 0.21 1.03 14.85
CA SER A 825 0.27 1.02 13.38
C SER A 825 0.30 -0.41 12.82
N GLY A 826 -0.53 -0.66 11.80
CA GLY A 826 -0.63 -1.95 11.12
C GLY A 826 -1.70 -2.87 11.69
N SER A 827 -2.29 -2.54 12.85
CA SER A 827 -3.41 -3.31 13.38
C SER A 827 -4.68 -3.15 12.55
N GLU A 828 -4.84 -2.02 11.85
CA GLU A 828 -6.04 -1.67 11.07
C GLU A 828 -6.31 -2.71 9.99
N ILE A 829 -5.24 -3.23 9.37
CA ILE A 829 -5.39 -4.21 8.29
C ILE A 829 -5.70 -5.62 8.84
N GLN A 830 -5.21 -5.96 10.04
CA GLN A 830 -5.41 -7.29 10.63
C GLN A 830 -6.71 -7.39 11.43
N LYS A 831 -7.20 -6.30 12.00
CA LYS A 831 -8.38 -6.28 12.87
C LYS A 831 -9.65 -6.81 12.19
N PRO A 832 -10.00 -6.44 10.94
CA PRO A 832 -11.17 -7.01 10.25
C PRO A 832 -11.06 -8.52 10.05
N LEU A 833 -9.87 -8.98 9.66
CA LEU A 833 -9.56 -10.39 9.45
C LEU A 833 -9.72 -11.19 10.75
N VAL A 834 -9.17 -10.68 11.86
CA VAL A 834 -9.25 -11.29 13.18
C VAL A 834 -10.67 -11.23 13.76
N ALA A 835 -11.39 -10.12 13.61
CA ALA A 835 -12.75 -9.94 14.10
C ALA A 835 -13.72 -10.97 13.53
N VAL A 836 -13.62 -11.22 12.21
CA VAL A 836 -14.44 -12.22 11.53
C VAL A 836 -14.17 -13.63 12.07
N ILE A 837 -12.90 -14.01 12.22
CA ILE A 837 -12.53 -15.33 12.75
C ILE A 837 -12.98 -15.45 14.21
N PHE A 838 -12.76 -14.42 15.02
CA PHE A 838 -13.13 -14.41 16.44
C PHE A 838 -14.64 -14.59 16.64
N GLY A 839 -15.46 -13.74 16.00
CA GLY A 839 -16.91 -13.85 16.08
C GLY A 839 -17.43 -15.16 15.48
N GLY A 840 -16.85 -15.55 14.35
CA GLY A 840 -17.18 -16.78 13.65
C GLY A 840 -16.95 -18.01 14.50
N LEU A 841 -15.82 -18.12 15.18
CA LEU A 841 -15.49 -19.25 16.06
C LEU A 841 -16.43 -19.37 17.26
N ILE A 842 -16.84 -18.26 17.86
CA ILE A 842 -17.83 -18.26 18.95
C ILE A 842 -19.14 -18.88 18.44
N SER A 843 -19.63 -18.42 17.29
CA SER A 843 -20.85 -18.98 16.70
C SER A 843 -20.66 -20.43 16.27
N ALA A 844 -19.54 -20.75 15.63
CA ALA A 844 -19.22 -22.10 15.16
C ALA A 844 -19.16 -23.11 16.30
N LEU A 845 -18.61 -22.74 17.46
CA LEU A 845 -18.57 -23.62 18.64
C LEU A 845 -19.98 -23.93 19.16
N CYS A 846 -20.79 -22.89 19.40
CA CYS A 846 -22.16 -23.05 19.88
C CYS A 846 -23.00 -23.91 18.91
N LEU A 847 -22.86 -23.66 17.61
CA LEU A 847 -23.65 -24.29 16.57
C LEU A 847 -23.13 -25.72 16.31
N THR A 848 -21.82 -25.96 16.36
CA THR A 848 -21.24 -27.31 16.24
C THR A 848 -21.59 -28.21 17.43
N LEU A 849 -21.62 -27.68 18.65
CA LEU A 849 -21.92 -28.50 19.83
C LEU A 849 -23.42 -28.80 20.01
N VAL A 850 -24.31 -28.02 19.38
CA VAL A 850 -25.77 -28.14 19.56
C VAL A 850 -26.49 -28.56 18.29
N ILE A 851 -26.24 -27.89 17.16
CA ILE A 851 -26.95 -28.13 15.90
C ILE A 851 -26.39 -29.34 15.18
N LEU A 852 -25.07 -29.49 15.08
CA LEU A 852 -24.47 -30.62 14.36
C LEU A 852 -24.96 -31.99 14.90
N PRO A 853 -25.03 -32.22 16.23
CA PRO A 853 -25.63 -33.44 16.80
C PRO A 853 -27.10 -33.64 16.40
N VAL A 854 -27.90 -32.57 16.45
CA VAL A 854 -29.33 -32.61 16.12
C VAL A 854 -29.53 -32.95 14.64
N LEU A 855 -28.79 -32.29 13.75
CA LEU A 855 -28.82 -32.59 12.32
C LEU A 855 -28.35 -34.02 12.07
N TYR A 856 -27.31 -34.50 12.76
CA TYR A 856 -26.83 -35.87 12.59
C TYR A 856 -27.91 -36.91 12.91
N ILE A 857 -28.67 -36.71 14.00
CA ILE A 857 -29.80 -37.58 14.38
C ILE A 857 -30.95 -37.51 13.37
N ILE A 858 -31.21 -36.34 12.76
CA ILE A 858 -32.26 -36.19 11.74
C ILE A 858 -31.87 -36.91 10.44
N PHE A 859 -30.61 -36.77 10.01
CA PHE A 859 -30.11 -37.28 8.73
C PHE A 859 -29.75 -38.78 8.77
N ASN A 860 -29.36 -39.31 9.92
CA ASN A 860 -29.03 -40.73 10.10
C ASN A 860 -30.12 -41.43 10.92
N ARG A 861 -30.85 -42.36 10.30
CA ARG A 861 -31.77 -43.27 11.00
C ARG A 861 -31.05 -44.58 11.30
N ASP A 862 -31.36 -45.17 12.45
CA ASP A 862 -30.98 -46.55 12.75
C ASP A 862 -31.62 -47.48 11.68
N LYS A 863 -30.84 -48.40 11.12
CA LYS A 863 -31.42 -49.46 10.29
C LYS A 863 -32.29 -50.32 11.21
N ILE A 864 -33.58 -50.41 10.91
CA ILE A 864 -34.46 -51.41 11.52
C ILE A 864 -33.91 -52.75 11.06
N VAL A 865 -33.34 -53.53 11.99
CA VAL A 865 -33.09 -54.95 11.76
C VAL A 865 -34.46 -55.59 11.78
N THR A 866 -35.05 -55.80 10.60
CA THR A 866 -36.09 -56.82 10.44
C THR A 866 -35.36 -58.16 10.57
N GLU A 867 -35.61 -58.84 11.70
CA GLU A 867 -35.34 -60.26 11.84
C GLU A 867 -36.18 -60.99 10.78
N ASP A 868 -35.52 -61.62 9.82
CA ASP A 868 -36.05 -62.74 9.05
C ASP A 868 -35.32 -64.01 9.52
#